data_AF-A0A660PN64-F1
#
_entry.id   AF-A0A660PN64-F1
#
_cell.length_a   1.000
_cell.length_b   1.000
_cell.length_c   1.000
_cell.angle_alpha   90.00
_cell.angle_beta   90.00
_cell.angle_gamma   90.00
#
_symmetry.space_group_name_H-M   'P 1'
#
loop_
_entity.id
_entity.type
_entity.pdbx_description
1 polymer ?
#
loop_
_entity_poly.entity_id
_entity_poly.type
_entity_poly.pdbx_seq_one_letter_code
_entity_poly.pdbx_strand_id
1 'polypeptide(L)'
;MKPGKIVKKLAKVFKSGSKDSKKGGSAFSWPSGTRIAVYGHANAGKTVYFTVLNEECKIGKDLQLSITDTATASDILSNYRAIWGVGTETGSGTVVDLRGEKKFPDPTPDGKLFLFNAILDRSRKYSVCTYDYGGKAISLNSSGELAEKVADFTLGSDGILFFFDPKVLGAEMQTHAHVASFVSLLEKLAPLDKKLPIPIALVITKADILPGFSGEDQSILVSPEDENILSEDFDLFLEKILGSDKIASNSDWSESVRTILVKLREFLKVVVGRTLNFQIFFVSSTGQQPEKIGTDIGRSLYAPPPKITPIGIKKPFYWILNSIVQNKRVAGFKKLAKYVAVLSILSVLLFSAPYLYHDKFLLDRAVKTETDVLKAYSGNIYNTTLKERNNIINAYRKYDKAWITRNLFPRFRNPVARIRSRYENFNLGEALKRLDESFRTFNVIVKDKKLWPKLNPSDTTLIETENHKKLVASLENFHQGDESTSLYKRSGRALTYWNLFTQAILAPNDTTIWETIRQQVEQDRNLYANDMSKAEKELGKSLMAQKVERVQKVVAKQAGVEFDDVIENVNNNMDPDYRFGKAVRDLRKVRGKLDPSNTKALASIDKYIREVKKWEKRQSFTCKIVSIPDQGHLHIEVTRKGEDPSWSEFSQIFEGDEFSFKWKLGDEIHIAFDMPDIAETWGKDASDKKTLRGNVAIFDMDGEIQFSNIGKTINISFTPGLIDRMPTLE
;
A
#
# COMPACT_ATOMS: atom_id res chain seq x y z
N MET A 1 -14.08 -18.97 -11.92
CA MET A 1 -13.15 -18.36 -12.91
C MET A 1 -12.26 -19.45 -13.51
N LYS A 2 -12.25 -19.63 -14.84
CA LYS A 2 -11.50 -20.72 -15.50
C LYS A 2 -9.99 -20.38 -15.60
N PRO A 3 -9.08 -21.18 -15.01
CA PRO A 3 -7.63 -20.89 -14.97
C PRO A 3 -6.98 -20.73 -16.36
N GLY A 4 -7.56 -21.32 -17.40
CA GLY A 4 -7.07 -21.19 -18.78
C GLY A 4 -7.11 -19.77 -19.39
N LYS A 5 -7.94 -18.85 -18.87
CA LYS A 5 -7.98 -17.46 -19.37
C LYS A 5 -6.80 -16.61 -18.86
N ILE A 6 -6.29 -16.90 -17.66
CA ILE A 6 -5.14 -16.19 -17.07
C ILE A 6 -3.85 -16.66 -17.74
N VAL A 7 -3.70 -17.98 -17.95
CA VAL A 7 -2.54 -18.54 -18.67
C VAL A 7 -2.50 -18.06 -20.13
N LYS A 8 -3.66 -17.96 -20.82
CA LYS A 8 -3.70 -17.38 -22.18
C LYS A 8 -3.42 -15.87 -22.22
N LYS A 9 -3.78 -15.10 -21.18
CA LYS A 9 -3.42 -13.68 -21.07
C LYS A 9 -1.93 -13.50 -20.77
N LEU A 10 -1.36 -14.28 -19.86
CA LEU A 10 0.08 -14.30 -19.60
C LEU A 10 0.88 -14.77 -20.82
N ALA A 11 0.46 -15.83 -21.51
CA ALA A 11 1.10 -16.29 -22.75
C ALA A 11 0.98 -15.27 -23.91
N LYS A 12 -0.08 -14.45 -23.96
CA LYS A 12 -0.18 -13.32 -24.90
C LYS A 12 0.80 -12.19 -24.55
N VAL A 13 1.03 -11.92 -23.26
CA VAL A 13 2.08 -10.99 -22.79
C VAL A 13 3.48 -11.52 -23.11
N PHE A 14 3.69 -12.84 -23.08
CA PHE A 14 4.95 -13.47 -23.52
C PHE A 14 5.12 -13.53 -25.05
N LYS A 15 4.04 -13.64 -25.84
CA LYS A 15 4.09 -13.64 -27.31
C LYS A 15 4.14 -12.25 -27.95
N SER A 16 3.76 -11.17 -27.25
CA SER A 16 3.93 -9.81 -27.75
C SER A 16 5.33 -9.23 -27.51
N GLY A 17 6.27 -10.03 -26.97
CA GLY A 17 7.61 -9.59 -26.59
C GLY A 17 8.73 -9.83 -27.62
N SER A 18 8.43 -10.30 -28.84
CA SER A 18 9.46 -10.55 -29.86
C SER A 18 9.04 -10.18 -31.28
N LYS A 19 8.31 -9.07 -31.46
CA LYS A 19 8.58 -8.24 -32.63
C LYS A 19 9.72 -7.33 -32.23
N ASP A 20 10.93 -7.87 -32.21
CA ASP A 20 12.08 -7.07 -32.60
C ASP A 20 11.67 -6.50 -33.95
N SER A 21 11.39 -5.19 -33.98
CA SER A 21 11.50 -4.44 -35.19
C SER A 21 12.87 -4.80 -35.74
N LYS A 22 12.90 -5.62 -36.81
CA LYS A 22 14.05 -5.71 -37.68
C LYS A 22 14.51 -4.26 -37.84
N LYS A 23 15.67 -3.92 -37.27
CA LYS A 23 16.41 -2.74 -37.72
C LYS A 23 16.44 -2.93 -39.23
N GLY A 24 15.73 -2.07 -39.96
CA GLY A 24 15.75 -2.10 -41.41
C GLY A 24 17.21 -2.21 -41.82
N GLY A 25 17.53 -3.14 -42.72
CA GLY A 25 18.88 -3.23 -43.25
C GLY A 25 19.25 -1.83 -43.75
N SER A 26 20.27 -1.22 -43.15
CA SER A 26 20.77 0.05 -43.65
C SER A 26 21.28 -0.20 -45.06
N ALA A 27 20.94 0.67 -46.01
CA ALA A 27 21.43 0.55 -47.39
C ALA A 27 22.97 0.67 -47.45
N PHE A 28 23.58 1.23 -46.40
CA PHE A 28 25.01 1.42 -46.26
C PHE A 28 25.59 0.64 -45.07
N SER A 29 26.81 0.12 -45.22
CA SER A 29 27.54 -0.55 -44.14
C SER A 29 28.46 0.43 -43.41
N TRP A 30 28.16 0.73 -42.15
CA TRP A 30 28.97 1.62 -41.32
C TRP A 30 29.86 0.82 -40.34
N PRO A 31 31.07 1.31 -39.99
CA PRO A 31 31.93 0.65 -39.01
C PRO A 31 31.25 0.38 -37.67
N SER A 32 31.74 -0.65 -36.98
CA SER A 32 31.31 -0.98 -35.63
C SER A 32 31.84 0.05 -34.64
N GLY A 33 30.98 0.56 -33.76
CA GLY A 33 31.36 1.55 -32.76
C GLY A 33 30.17 2.37 -32.30
N THR A 34 30.43 3.33 -31.42
CA THR A 34 29.44 4.34 -31.03
C THR A 34 29.31 5.37 -32.15
N ARG A 35 28.13 5.47 -32.74
CA ARG A 35 27.87 6.43 -33.83
C ARG A 35 27.41 7.76 -33.26
N ILE A 36 28.17 8.83 -33.47
CA ILE A 36 27.76 10.19 -33.12
C ILE A 36 27.53 10.96 -34.43
N ALA A 37 26.29 11.35 -34.69
CA ALA A 37 25.96 12.16 -35.84
C ALA A 37 26.17 13.64 -35.52
N VAL A 38 26.90 14.36 -36.37
CA VAL A 38 27.04 15.82 -36.30
C VAL A 38 26.27 16.42 -37.47
N TYR A 39 25.09 16.96 -37.16
CA TYR A 39 24.15 17.44 -38.15
C TYR A 39 24.20 18.97 -38.25
N GLY A 40 24.71 19.50 -39.36
CA GLY A 40 24.90 20.94 -39.52
C GLY A 40 25.02 21.38 -40.97
N HIS A 41 24.53 22.59 -41.26
CA HIS A 41 24.47 23.15 -42.61
C HIS A 41 25.85 23.57 -43.11
N ALA A 42 25.90 24.08 -44.33
CA ALA A 42 27.13 24.63 -44.88
C ALA A 42 27.66 25.75 -43.96
N ASN A 43 28.97 25.80 -43.75
CA ASN A 43 29.66 26.77 -42.90
C ASN A 43 29.33 26.70 -41.39
N ALA A 44 28.60 25.69 -40.91
CA ALA A 44 28.32 25.48 -39.48
C ALA A 44 29.56 25.08 -38.65
N GLY A 45 30.76 25.02 -39.24
CA GLY A 45 32.01 24.80 -38.49
C GLY A 45 32.32 23.34 -38.12
N LYS A 46 31.65 22.34 -38.71
CA LYS A 46 31.84 20.90 -38.39
C LYS A 46 33.31 20.44 -38.49
N THR A 47 33.93 20.66 -39.65
CA THR A 47 35.31 20.24 -39.94
C THR A 47 36.34 20.93 -39.04
N VAL A 48 36.15 22.22 -38.78
CA VAL A 48 36.99 23.00 -37.85
C VAL A 48 36.82 22.48 -36.43
N TYR A 49 35.57 22.21 -36.00
CA TYR A 49 35.27 21.67 -34.67
C TYR A 49 36.01 20.35 -34.43
N PHE A 50 35.94 19.38 -35.33
CA PHE A 50 36.63 18.10 -35.16
C PHE A 50 38.16 18.24 -35.13
N THR A 51 38.70 19.11 -35.98
CA THR A 51 40.15 19.35 -36.03
C THR A 51 40.65 19.95 -34.72
N VAL A 52 39.98 20.97 -34.22
CA VAL A 52 40.34 21.63 -32.95
C VAL A 52 40.05 20.72 -31.76
N LEU A 53 38.92 20.00 -31.76
CA LEU A 53 38.58 19.02 -30.72
C LEU A 53 39.66 17.95 -30.60
N ASN A 54 40.15 17.41 -31.72
CA ASN A 54 41.21 16.42 -31.71
C ASN A 54 42.49 16.97 -31.07
N GLU A 55 42.90 18.18 -31.43
CA GLU A 55 44.10 18.83 -30.85
C GLU A 55 43.95 19.04 -29.34
N GLU A 56 42.83 19.64 -28.94
CA GLU A 56 42.51 19.95 -27.55
C GLU A 56 42.38 18.69 -26.66
N CYS A 57 41.97 17.57 -27.25
CA CYS A 57 41.79 16.30 -26.55
C CYS A 57 43.02 15.36 -26.62
N LYS A 58 44.17 15.77 -27.15
CA LYS A 58 45.39 14.92 -27.10
C LYS A 58 45.88 14.68 -25.67
N ILE A 59 45.75 15.68 -24.79
CA ILE A 59 46.29 15.67 -23.42
C ILE A 59 45.17 15.93 -22.37
N GLY A 60 43.90 15.81 -22.76
CA GLY A 60 42.78 16.06 -21.86
C GLY A 60 42.75 15.12 -20.66
N LYS A 61 42.34 15.60 -19.48
CA LYS A 61 42.15 14.73 -18.30
C LYS A 61 40.80 13.97 -18.36
N ASP A 62 39.76 14.64 -18.85
CA ASP A 62 38.37 14.15 -18.79
C ASP A 62 37.96 13.44 -20.09
N LEU A 63 38.43 13.98 -21.23
CA LEU A 63 38.23 13.40 -22.56
C LEU A 63 39.57 13.40 -23.30
N GLN A 64 40.04 12.20 -23.67
CA GLN A 64 41.14 12.04 -24.61
C GLN A 64 40.64 11.45 -25.92
N LEU A 65 41.09 11.98 -27.04
CA LEU A 65 40.78 11.47 -28.37
C LEU A 65 42.07 11.00 -29.03
N SER A 66 42.01 9.81 -29.62
CA SER A 66 43.08 9.26 -30.46
C SER A 66 42.49 8.83 -31.79
N ILE A 67 43.16 9.13 -32.89
CA ILE A 67 42.71 8.75 -34.22
C ILE A 67 43.08 7.30 -34.48
N THR A 68 42.16 6.53 -35.09
CA THR A 68 42.33 5.08 -35.24
C THR A 68 42.80 4.63 -36.62
N ASP A 69 42.61 5.48 -37.64
CA ASP A 69 42.93 5.16 -39.03
C ASP A 69 43.76 6.27 -39.70
N THR A 70 44.52 5.89 -40.73
CA THR A 70 45.45 6.78 -41.43
C THR A 70 44.73 7.83 -42.28
N ALA A 71 43.51 7.55 -42.76
CA ALA A 71 42.75 8.49 -43.59
C ALA A 71 42.25 9.67 -42.74
N THR A 72 41.60 9.40 -41.61
CA THR A 72 41.21 10.42 -40.62
C THR A 72 42.43 11.22 -40.14
N ALA A 73 43.56 10.55 -39.90
CA ALA A 73 44.79 11.22 -39.44
C ALA A 73 45.34 12.20 -40.49
N SER A 74 45.38 11.78 -41.76
CA SER A 74 45.82 12.63 -42.87
C SER A 74 44.91 13.84 -43.06
N ASP A 75 43.59 13.64 -43.00
CA ASP A 75 42.60 14.71 -43.17
C ASP A 75 42.66 15.74 -42.04
N ILE A 76 42.67 15.29 -40.78
CA ILE A 76 42.76 16.17 -39.62
C ILE A 76 44.10 16.90 -39.60
N LEU A 77 45.21 16.24 -39.98
CA LEU A 77 46.52 16.88 -40.05
C LEU A 77 46.57 17.96 -41.14
N SER A 78 45.97 17.71 -42.31
CA SER A 78 45.86 18.71 -43.38
C SER A 78 45.08 19.94 -42.92
N ASN A 79 43.94 19.74 -42.25
CA ASN A 79 43.14 20.82 -41.69
C ASN A 79 43.89 21.58 -40.59
N TYR A 80 44.62 20.87 -39.72
CA TYR A 80 45.43 21.46 -38.68
C TYR A 80 46.51 22.37 -39.26
N ARG A 81 47.25 21.90 -40.26
CA ARG A 81 48.27 22.68 -40.97
C ARG A 81 47.69 23.96 -41.58
N ALA A 82 46.51 23.89 -42.20
CA ALA A 82 45.84 25.05 -42.76
C ALA A 82 45.42 26.07 -41.68
N ILE A 83 44.82 25.62 -40.58
CA ILE A 83 44.30 26.49 -39.51
C ILE A 83 45.44 27.19 -38.76
N TRP A 84 46.52 26.46 -38.42
CA TRP A 84 47.65 27.00 -37.67
C TRP A 84 48.73 27.63 -38.56
N GLY A 85 48.65 27.49 -39.89
CA GLY A 85 49.63 28.03 -40.83
C GLY A 85 50.97 27.31 -40.73
N VAL A 86 50.95 25.97 -40.64
CA VAL A 86 52.15 25.11 -40.60
C VAL A 86 52.38 24.54 -42.00
N GLY A 87 53.37 25.05 -42.72
CA GLY A 87 53.77 24.57 -44.04
C GLY A 87 54.85 23.49 -43.95
N THR A 88 54.89 22.60 -44.94
CA THR A 88 56.00 21.65 -45.13
C THR A 88 56.55 21.80 -46.54
N GLU A 89 57.81 22.24 -46.68
CA GLU A 89 58.57 22.00 -47.92
C GLU A 89 59.32 20.67 -47.79
N THR A 90 59.10 19.77 -48.74
CA THR A 90 59.95 18.59 -48.93
C THR A 90 61.23 18.99 -49.67
N GLY A 91 62.18 19.58 -48.94
CA GLY A 91 63.59 19.64 -49.33
C GLY A 91 64.36 18.47 -48.70
N SER A 92 65.34 17.91 -49.42
CA SER A 92 66.04 16.67 -49.02
C SER A 92 66.62 16.76 -47.59
N GLY A 93 66.08 15.96 -46.67
CA GLY A 93 66.75 15.53 -45.44
C GLY A 93 66.25 16.11 -44.12
N THR A 94 65.55 17.25 -44.10
CA THR A 94 65.08 17.86 -42.84
C THR A 94 63.77 18.62 -43.05
N VAL A 95 62.68 18.19 -42.41
CA VAL A 95 61.41 18.95 -42.42
C VAL A 95 61.59 20.16 -41.51
N VAL A 96 61.71 21.35 -42.11
CA VAL A 96 61.70 22.63 -41.40
C VAL A 96 60.27 23.19 -41.47
N ASP A 97 59.64 23.41 -40.32
CA ASP A 97 58.32 24.05 -40.25
C ASP A 97 58.43 25.52 -40.69
N LEU A 98 57.98 25.83 -41.91
CA LEU A 98 57.83 27.21 -42.38
C LEU A 98 56.41 27.71 -42.05
N ARG A 99 56.27 29.02 -41.77
CA ARG A 99 54.95 29.65 -41.59
C ARG A 99 54.21 29.67 -42.93
N GLY A 100 53.22 28.81 -43.08
CA GLY A 100 52.27 28.80 -44.20
C GLY A 100 51.15 29.82 -44.01
N GLU A 101 50.36 30.05 -45.07
CA GLU A 101 49.17 30.90 -45.01
C GLU A 101 48.11 30.28 -44.10
N LYS A 102 47.62 31.06 -43.12
CA LYS A 102 46.53 30.64 -42.23
C LYS A 102 45.20 30.78 -42.94
N LYS A 103 44.51 29.66 -43.15
CA LYS A 103 43.15 29.65 -43.73
C LYS A 103 42.28 28.58 -43.09
N PHE A 104 40.96 28.83 -43.07
CA PHE A 104 40.02 27.78 -42.70
C PHE A 104 39.94 26.71 -43.79
N PRO A 105 39.70 25.42 -43.45
CA PRO A 105 39.55 24.36 -44.42
C PRO A 105 38.41 24.62 -45.41
N ASP A 106 38.61 24.17 -46.65
CA ASP A 106 37.58 24.21 -47.68
C ASP A 106 36.38 23.31 -47.33
N PRO A 107 35.17 23.60 -47.83
CA PRO A 107 34.00 22.76 -47.57
C PRO A 107 34.23 21.32 -48.04
N THR A 108 33.94 20.35 -47.16
CA THR A 108 34.01 18.92 -47.45
C THR A 108 33.16 18.56 -48.69
N PRO A 109 33.76 18.21 -49.83
CA PRO A 109 33.01 17.98 -51.08
C PRO A 109 32.33 16.61 -51.10
N ASP A 110 33.05 15.58 -50.66
CA ASP A 110 32.56 14.21 -50.50
C ASP A 110 32.50 13.87 -49.01
N GLY A 111 31.47 13.14 -48.58
CA GLY A 111 31.33 12.78 -47.16
C GLY A 111 32.49 11.92 -46.66
N LYS A 112 33.05 12.29 -45.52
CA LYS A 112 34.23 11.67 -44.88
C LYS A 112 33.83 11.04 -43.56
N LEU A 113 34.33 9.85 -43.30
CA LEU A 113 34.13 9.18 -42.02
C LEU A 113 35.34 9.41 -41.12
N PHE A 114 35.11 9.92 -39.91
CA PHE A 114 36.15 10.06 -38.89
C PHE A 114 35.99 8.99 -37.82
N LEU A 115 37.08 8.28 -37.52
CA LEU A 115 37.14 7.22 -36.52
C LEU A 115 38.07 7.59 -35.37
N PHE A 116 37.49 7.75 -34.19
CA PHE A 116 38.17 8.11 -32.96
C PHE A 116 38.09 6.99 -31.93
N ASN A 117 39.13 6.85 -31.12
CA ASN A 117 39.11 6.17 -29.84
C ASN A 117 39.06 7.23 -28.75
N ALA A 118 37.91 7.32 -28.09
CA ALA A 118 37.68 8.24 -26.98
C ALA A 118 37.95 7.54 -25.65
N ILE A 119 38.78 8.15 -24.80
CA ILE A 119 38.98 7.74 -23.41
C ILE A 119 38.25 8.75 -22.53
N LEU A 120 37.19 8.31 -21.85
CA LEU A 120 36.46 9.10 -20.86
C LEU A 120 37.01 8.80 -19.45
N ASP A 121 37.21 9.85 -18.66
CA ASP A 121 37.61 9.80 -17.24
C ASP A 121 38.80 8.87 -16.99
N ARG A 122 39.79 8.89 -17.91
CA ARG A 122 41.02 8.08 -17.92
C ARG A 122 40.85 6.55 -17.89
N SER A 123 39.63 6.03 -17.91
CA SER A 123 39.36 4.63 -17.60
C SER A 123 38.61 3.89 -18.70
N ARG A 124 37.71 4.57 -19.43
CA ARG A 124 36.80 3.91 -20.36
C ARG A 124 37.11 4.28 -21.80
N LYS A 125 37.53 3.29 -22.59
CA LYS A 125 37.79 3.40 -24.03
C LYS A 125 36.54 3.11 -24.84
N TYR A 126 36.22 3.98 -25.78
CA TYR A 126 35.11 3.84 -26.72
C TYR A 126 35.62 4.08 -28.14
N SER A 127 35.33 3.15 -29.05
CA SER A 127 35.45 3.42 -30.48
C SER A 127 34.23 4.24 -30.92
N VAL A 128 34.50 5.37 -31.55
CA VAL A 128 33.53 6.37 -31.96
C VAL A 128 33.70 6.63 -33.45
N CYS A 129 32.59 6.63 -34.19
CA CYS A 129 32.58 7.02 -35.58
C CYS A 129 31.61 8.18 -35.80
N THR A 130 32.03 9.15 -36.61
CA THR A 130 31.22 10.30 -37.01
C THR A 130 31.42 10.56 -38.50
N TYR A 131 30.42 11.15 -39.14
CA TYR A 131 30.40 11.38 -40.58
C TYR A 131 30.36 12.88 -40.85
N ASP A 132 31.44 13.42 -41.42
CA ASP A 132 31.51 14.80 -41.90
C ASP A 132 31.05 14.87 -43.35
N TYR A 133 30.32 15.90 -43.70
CA TYR A 133 29.71 16.02 -45.02
C TYR A 133 29.48 17.47 -45.42
N GLY A 134 29.41 17.68 -46.73
CA GLY A 134 29.07 18.98 -47.32
C GLY A 134 27.67 19.41 -46.89
N GLY A 135 27.57 20.51 -46.14
CA GLY A 135 26.31 20.93 -45.52
C GLY A 135 25.20 21.36 -46.49
N LYS A 136 25.45 21.38 -47.81
CA LYS A 136 24.41 21.53 -48.84
C LYS A 136 23.51 20.30 -48.96
N ALA A 137 24.00 19.12 -48.56
CA ALA A 137 23.30 17.84 -48.70
C ALA A 137 22.17 17.60 -47.71
N ILE A 138 21.95 18.53 -46.77
CA ILE A 138 20.83 18.49 -45.82
C ILE A 138 19.85 19.64 -46.05
N SER A 139 20.01 20.39 -47.14
CA SER A 139 19.05 21.42 -47.52
C SER A 139 17.74 20.75 -47.96
N LEU A 140 16.61 21.39 -47.63
CA LEU A 140 15.25 20.84 -47.84
C LEU A 140 14.98 20.36 -49.28
N ASN A 141 15.70 20.91 -50.26
CA ASN A 141 15.52 20.64 -51.69
C ASN A 141 16.58 19.68 -52.26
N SER A 142 17.50 19.17 -51.46
CA SER A 142 18.56 18.27 -51.94
C SER A 142 18.09 16.81 -51.92
N SER A 143 17.81 16.27 -53.11
CA SER A 143 17.68 14.83 -53.35
C SER A 143 18.97 14.31 -53.99
N GLY A 144 19.67 13.42 -53.29
CA GLY A 144 20.91 12.84 -53.78
C GLY A 144 21.45 11.77 -52.83
N GLU A 145 22.32 10.89 -53.35
CA GLU A 145 22.91 9.77 -52.60
C GLU A 145 23.58 10.23 -51.28
N LEU A 146 24.19 11.41 -51.29
CA LEU A 146 24.85 11.97 -50.11
C LEU A 146 23.84 12.37 -49.02
N ALA A 147 22.67 12.89 -49.38
CA ALA A 147 21.60 13.21 -48.44
C ALA A 147 21.02 11.93 -47.79
N GLU A 148 20.87 10.87 -48.58
CA GLU A 148 20.43 9.55 -48.09
C GLU A 148 21.46 8.94 -47.15
N LYS A 149 22.76 9.00 -47.47
CA LYS A 149 23.85 8.56 -46.58
C LYS A 149 23.84 9.30 -45.24
N VAL A 150 23.66 10.62 -45.25
CA VAL A 150 23.58 11.43 -44.02
C VAL A 150 22.35 11.03 -43.19
N ALA A 151 21.20 10.85 -43.83
CA ALA A 151 19.98 10.42 -43.16
C ALA A 151 20.14 9.02 -42.55
N ASP A 152 20.65 8.05 -43.30
CA ASP A 152 20.88 6.67 -42.84
C ASP A 152 21.88 6.63 -41.67
N PHE A 153 23.00 7.36 -41.77
CA PHE A 153 23.97 7.47 -40.67
C PHE A 153 23.32 8.07 -39.41
N THR A 154 22.54 9.14 -39.57
CA THR A 154 21.94 9.85 -38.44
C THR A 154 20.82 9.06 -37.79
N LEU A 155 19.97 8.38 -38.57
CA LEU A 155 18.92 7.48 -38.06
C LEU A 155 19.51 6.27 -37.33
N GLY A 156 20.68 5.80 -37.76
CA GLY A 156 21.43 4.73 -37.12
C GLY A 156 22.33 5.17 -35.97
N SER A 157 22.35 6.46 -35.60
CA SER A 157 23.26 6.99 -34.59
C SER A 157 22.85 6.67 -33.16
N ASP A 158 23.83 6.62 -32.25
CA ASP A 158 23.61 6.47 -30.81
C ASP A 158 23.34 7.83 -30.12
N GLY A 159 23.69 8.95 -30.77
CA GLY A 159 23.46 10.32 -30.29
C GLY A 159 23.75 11.37 -31.37
N ILE A 160 23.16 12.56 -31.23
CA ILE A 160 23.20 13.61 -32.27
C ILE A 160 23.63 14.95 -31.69
N LEU A 161 24.53 15.64 -32.40
CA LEU A 161 24.88 17.03 -32.17
C LEU A 161 24.39 17.88 -33.35
N PHE A 162 23.45 18.79 -33.12
CA PHE A 162 22.96 19.76 -34.09
C PHE A 162 23.85 21.01 -34.06
N PHE A 163 24.49 21.34 -35.17
CA PHE A 163 25.38 22.50 -35.26
C PHE A 163 24.64 23.67 -35.89
N PHE A 164 24.60 24.79 -35.17
CA PHE A 164 23.98 26.02 -35.61
C PHE A 164 25.01 27.17 -35.63
N ASP A 165 25.00 27.96 -36.71
CA ASP A 165 25.85 29.14 -36.85
C ASP A 165 25.01 30.40 -36.55
N PRO A 166 25.34 31.17 -35.49
CA PRO A 166 24.60 32.36 -35.11
C PRO A 166 24.63 33.46 -36.18
N LYS A 167 25.57 33.47 -37.13
CA LYS A 167 25.56 34.43 -38.25
C LYS A 167 24.31 34.33 -39.11
N VAL A 168 23.67 33.16 -39.14
CA VAL A 168 22.46 32.92 -39.94
C VAL A 168 21.24 33.60 -39.34
N LEU A 169 21.27 34.02 -38.06
CA LEU A 169 20.15 34.68 -37.39
C LEU A 169 19.73 35.99 -38.08
N GLY A 170 20.67 36.68 -38.74
CA GLY A 170 20.38 37.88 -39.54
C GLY A 170 19.64 37.61 -40.85
N ALA A 171 19.56 36.35 -41.29
CA ALA A 171 18.87 35.92 -42.50
C ALA A 171 17.70 34.98 -42.14
N GLU A 172 16.51 35.55 -41.92
CA GLU A 172 15.35 34.81 -41.40
C GLU A 172 14.99 33.59 -42.25
N MET A 173 14.97 33.73 -43.58
CA MET A 173 14.64 32.63 -44.49
C MET A 173 15.61 31.45 -44.36
N GLN A 174 16.90 31.73 -44.17
CA GLN A 174 17.91 30.68 -43.96
C GLN A 174 17.76 30.04 -42.57
N THR A 175 17.47 30.83 -41.54
CA THR A 175 17.21 30.33 -40.18
C THR A 175 16.01 29.38 -40.18
N HIS A 176 14.90 29.76 -40.81
CA HIS A 176 13.72 28.90 -40.93
C HIS A 176 14.02 27.59 -41.68
N ALA A 177 14.76 27.65 -42.79
CA ALA A 177 15.16 26.46 -43.54
C ALA A 177 16.02 25.51 -42.69
N HIS A 178 16.96 26.07 -41.90
CA HIS A 178 17.83 25.29 -41.02
C HIS A 178 17.01 24.58 -39.94
N VAL A 179 16.15 25.33 -39.23
CA VAL A 179 15.28 24.81 -38.17
C VAL A 179 14.32 23.74 -38.71
N ALA A 180 13.69 23.97 -39.87
CA ALA A 180 12.78 23.01 -40.48
C ALA A 180 13.48 21.69 -40.82
N SER A 181 14.73 21.73 -41.30
CA SER A 181 15.49 20.51 -41.56
C SER A 181 15.83 19.74 -40.27
N PHE A 182 16.07 20.43 -39.15
CA PHE A 182 16.33 19.80 -37.85
C PHE A 182 15.07 19.10 -37.35
N VAL A 183 13.92 19.77 -37.42
CA VAL A 183 12.62 19.20 -37.04
C VAL A 183 12.29 17.98 -37.91
N SER A 184 12.45 18.09 -39.23
CA SER A 184 12.19 16.97 -40.16
C SER A 184 13.05 15.74 -39.84
N LEU A 185 14.30 15.93 -39.43
CA LEU A 185 15.17 14.83 -39.01
C LEU A 185 14.69 14.18 -37.71
N LEU A 186 14.28 15.00 -36.73
CA LEU A 186 13.75 14.51 -35.45
C LEU A 186 12.46 13.71 -35.62
N GLU A 187 11.58 14.13 -36.52
CA GLU A 187 10.36 13.40 -36.86
C GLU A 187 10.65 12.03 -37.49
N LYS A 188 11.70 11.94 -38.34
CA LYS A 188 12.15 10.67 -38.91
C LYS A 188 12.75 9.74 -37.84
N LEU A 189 13.39 10.28 -36.80
CA LEU A 189 13.94 9.51 -35.69
C LEU A 189 12.86 8.94 -34.78
N ALA A 190 11.87 9.76 -34.41
CA ALA A 190 10.73 9.34 -33.64
C ALA A 190 9.50 10.22 -33.94
N PRO A 191 8.31 9.61 -34.12
CA PRO A 191 7.04 10.33 -34.21
C PRO A 191 6.85 11.34 -33.06
N LEU A 192 6.20 12.48 -33.34
CA LEU A 192 6.06 13.61 -32.40
C LEU A 192 5.42 13.22 -31.06
N ASP A 193 4.56 12.20 -31.04
CA ASP A 193 3.89 11.67 -29.84
C ASP A 193 4.79 10.78 -28.97
N LYS A 194 6.00 10.45 -29.43
CA LYS A 194 6.93 9.56 -28.74
C LYS A 194 8.16 10.31 -28.22
N LYS A 195 8.70 9.79 -27.10
CA LYS A 195 9.97 10.22 -26.56
C LYS A 195 11.12 9.91 -27.53
N LEU A 196 12.10 10.80 -27.57
CA LEU A 196 13.29 10.62 -28.40
C LEU A 196 14.18 9.54 -27.76
N PRO A 197 14.62 8.52 -28.52
CA PRO A 197 15.31 7.35 -27.97
C PRO A 197 16.81 7.55 -27.72
N ILE A 198 17.37 8.66 -28.22
CA ILE A 198 18.81 8.96 -28.20
C ILE A 198 19.05 10.34 -27.58
N PRO A 199 20.22 10.58 -26.97
CA PRO A 199 20.59 11.90 -26.48
C PRO A 199 20.84 12.86 -27.64
N ILE A 200 20.44 14.11 -27.45
CA ILE A 200 20.51 15.16 -28.47
C ILE A 200 21.17 16.38 -27.86
N ALA A 201 22.06 17.03 -28.58
CA ALA A 201 22.59 18.32 -28.17
C ALA A 201 22.49 19.33 -29.29
N LEU A 202 22.22 20.58 -28.94
CA LEU A 202 22.33 21.73 -29.83
C LEU A 202 23.64 22.44 -29.52
N VAL A 203 24.47 22.64 -30.54
CA VAL A 203 25.78 23.26 -30.45
C VAL A 203 25.74 24.54 -31.26
N ILE A 204 25.68 25.68 -30.56
CA ILE A 204 25.86 27.00 -31.15
C ILE A 204 27.36 27.21 -31.36
N THR A 205 27.76 27.10 -32.62
CA THR A 205 29.15 27.27 -33.05
C THR A 205 29.49 28.74 -33.20
N LYS A 206 30.79 29.08 -33.29
CA LYS A 206 31.27 30.46 -33.47
C LYS A 206 30.72 31.42 -32.40
N ALA A 207 30.57 30.94 -31.16
CA ALA A 207 29.99 31.73 -30.08
C ALA A 207 30.81 33.00 -29.75
N ASP A 208 32.07 33.08 -30.18
CA ASP A 208 32.93 34.27 -30.09
C ASP A 208 32.38 35.52 -30.80
N ILE A 209 31.39 35.37 -31.69
CA ILE A 209 30.72 36.52 -32.31
C ILE A 209 29.56 37.06 -31.47
N LEU A 210 29.12 36.32 -30.45
CA LEU A 210 27.95 36.68 -29.65
C LEU A 210 28.34 37.68 -28.56
N PRO A 211 27.59 38.79 -28.42
CA PRO A 211 27.76 39.71 -27.30
C PRO A 211 27.67 38.99 -25.94
N GLY A 212 28.57 39.34 -25.02
CA GLY A 212 28.61 38.78 -23.68
C GLY A 212 29.19 37.37 -23.53
N PHE A 213 29.51 36.66 -24.62
CA PHE A 213 30.21 35.36 -24.55
C PHE A 213 31.73 35.55 -24.39
N SER A 214 32.29 35.10 -23.28
CA SER A 214 33.70 35.33 -22.93
C SER A 214 34.41 34.14 -22.27
N GLY A 215 33.70 33.13 -21.78
CA GLY A 215 34.27 32.10 -20.91
C GLY A 215 33.76 30.67 -21.11
N GLU A 216 34.51 29.70 -20.55
CA GLU A 216 34.13 28.29 -20.55
C GLU A 216 32.89 27.99 -19.68
N ASP A 217 32.67 28.80 -18.65
CA ASP A 217 31.49 28.72 -17.79
C ASP A 217 30.20 28.90 -18.61
N GLN A 218 30.20 29.79 -19.61
CA GLN A 218 29.07 30.02 -20.51
C GLN A 218 28.89 28.96 -21.60
N SER A 219 29.79 27.98 -21.70
CA SER A 219 29.73 26.95 -22.75
C SER A 219 28.60 25.94 -22.59
N ILE A 220 28.06 25.80 -21.38
CA ILE A 220 26.93 24.91 -21.05
C ILE A 220 25.77 25.78 -20.62
N LEU A 221 24.63 25.66 -21.31
CA LEU A 221 23.45 26.47 -21.01
C LEU A 221 22.71 25.94 -19.78
N VAL A 222 22.41 24.64 -19.73
CA VAL A 222 21.67 24.03 -18.61
C VAL A 222 22.65 23.32 -17.68
N SER A 223 22.77 23.78 -16.44
CA SER A 223 23.61 23.12 -15.45
C SER A 223 23.03 21.75 -15.08
N PRO A 224 23.85 20.77 -14.62
CA PRO A 224 23.35 19.46 -14.19
C PRO A 224 22.28 19.52 -13.10
N GLU A 225 22.31 20.57 -12.26
CA GLU A 225 21.34 20.82 -11.18
C GLU A 225 19.96 21.24 -11.71
N ASP A 226 19.93 21.78 -12.92
CA ASP A 226 18.76 22.38 -13.57
C ASP A 226 18.14 21.49 -14.66
N GLU A 227 18.57 20.22 -14.78
CA GLU A 227 18.10 19.29 -15.83
C GLU A 227 16.57 19.07 -15.79
N ASN A 228 15.93 19.25 -14.64
CA ASN A 228 14.48 19.13 -14.50
C ASN A 228 13.70 20.12 -15.37
N ILE A 229 14.30 21.27 -15.71
CA ILE A 229 13.69 22.32 -16.55
C ILE A 229 13.43 21.78 -17.97
N LEU A 230 14.21 20.80 -18.43
CA LEU A 230 14.05 20.16 -19.76
C LEU A 230 12.76 19.34 -19.89
N SER A 231 12.09 19.04 -18.78
CA SER A 231 10.84 18.29 -18.75
C SER A 231 9.59 19.14 -18.98
N GLU A 232 9.73 20.46 -18.98
CA GLU A 232 8.62 21.43 -19.02
C GLU A 232 8.30 21.89 -20.45
N ASP A 233 7.26 22.72 -20.60
CA ASP A 233 6.96 23.36 -21.88
C ASP A 233 8.02 24.40 -22.25
N PHE A 234 8.21 24.64 -23.56
CA PHE A 234 9.24 25.55 -24.06
C PHE A 234 9.19 26.95 -23.42
N ASP A 235 8.00 27.50 -23.20
CA ASP A 235 7.85 28.86 -22.68
C ASP A 235 8.32 28.93 -21.21
N LEU A 236 8.07 27.90 -20.39
CA LEU A 236 8.59 27.77 -19.01
C LEU A 236 10.09 27.50 -19.00
N PHE A 237 10.57 26.65 -19.91
CA PHE A 237 12.00 26.40 -20.11
C PHE A 237 12.76 27.70 -20.43
N LEU A 238 12.22 28.53 -21.32
CA LEU A 238 12.80 29.82 -21.69
C LEU A 238 12.85 30.78 -20.50
N GLU A 239 11.74 30.90 -19.76
CA GLU A 239 11.64 31.76 -18.59
C GLU A 239 12.67 31.37 -17.52
N LYS A 240 12.76 30.09 -17.18
CA LYS A 240 13.68 29.61 -16.13
C LYS A 240 15.14 29.71 -16.52
N ILE A 241 15.48 29.47 -17.79
CA ILE A 241 16.86 29.65 -18.27
C ILE A 241 17.26 31.13 -18.19
N LEU A 242 16.43 32.03 -18.71
CA LEU A 242 16.74 33.46 -18.69
C LEU A 242 16.72 34.04 -17.27
N GLY A 243 15.95 33.45 -16.36
CA GLY A 243 15.93 33.79 -14.93
C GLY A 243 17.07 33.20 -14.11
N SER A 244 17.91 32.32 -14.68
CA SER A 244 19.05 31.75 -13.95
C SER A 244 20.12 32.81 -13.69
N ASP A 245 20.69 32.85 -12.48
CA ASP A 245 21.69 33.85 -12.08
C ASP A 245 22.90 33.91 -13.03
N LYS A 246 23.27 32.76 -13.59
CA LYS A 246 24.36 32.61 -14.55
C LYS A 246 24.15 33.39 -15.85
N ILE A 247 22.89 33.55 -16.27
CA ILE A 247 22.53 34.23 -17.52
C ILE A 247 22.04 35.65 -17.22
N ALA A 248 21.20 35.82 -16.20
CA ALA A 248 20.64 37.11 -15.79
C ALA A 248 21.70 38.13 -15.34
N SER A 249 22.85 37.67 -14.83
CA SER A 249 23.94 38.54 -14.37
C SER A 249 24.65 39.34 -15.48
N ASN A 250 24.48 38.98 -16.75
CA ASN A 250 25.06 39.69 -17.89
C ASN A 250 23.98 39.99 -18.95
N SER A 251 23.60 41.26 -19.09
CA SER A 251 22.52 41.69 -19.99
C SER A 251 22.76 41.30 -21.44
N ASP A 252 23.99 41.49 -21.95
CA ASP A 252 24.34 41.26 -23.35
C ASP A 252 24.34 39.75 -23.67
N TRP A 253 24.79 38.95 -22.70
CA TRP A 253 24.74 37.50 -22.80
C TRP A 253 23.30 36.97 -22.74
N SER A 254 22.50 37.49 -21.81
CA SER A 254 21.07 37.14 -21.69
C SER A 254 20.29 37.46 -22.96
N GLU A 255 20.53 38.61 -23.58
CA GLU A 255 19.90 39.00 -24.84
C GLU A 255 20.33 38.10 -26.01
N SER A 256 21.62 37.75 -26.09
CA SER A 256 22.15 36.83 -27.10
C SER A 256 21.53 35.43 -26.99
N VAL A 257 21.47 34.89 -25.77
CA VAL A 257 20.82 33.60 -25.47
C VAL A 257 19.33 33.67 -25.83
N ARG A 258 18.61 34.71 -25.39
CA ARG A 258 17.18 34.89 -25.67
C ARG A 258 16.91 34.90 -27.18
N THR A 259 17.69 35.68 -27.94
CA THR A 259 17.52 35.81 -29.38
C THR A 259 17.67 34.45 -30.08
N ILE A 260 18.69 33.68 -29.70
CA ILE A 260 18.92 32.34 -30.25
C ILE A 260 17.76 31.39 -29.90
N LEU A 261 17.38 31.31 -28.63
CA LEU A 261 16.33 30.37 -28.20
C LEU A 261 14.97 30.70 -28.84
N VAL A 262 14.64 31.99 -29.00
CA VAL A 262 13.40 32.42 -29.68
C VAL A 262 13.44 32.07 -31.17
N LYS A 263 14.56 32.32 -31.87
CA LYS A 263 14.69 31.99 -33.30
C LYS A 263 14.73 30.47 -33.55
N LEU A 264 15.13 29.68 -32.55
CA LEU A 264 15.13 28.21 -32.59
C LEU A 264 13.88 27.57 -31.94
N ARG A 265 12.84 28.36 -31.63
CA ARG A 265 11.64 27.91 -30.90
C ARG A 265 11.00 26.65 -31.46
N GLU A 266 10.83 26.57 -32.79
CA GLU A 266 10.18 25.41 -33.43
C GLU A 266 10.98 24.12 -33.23
N PHE A 267 12.32 24.19 -33.26
CA PHE A 267 13.17 23.05 -32.95
C PHE A 267 13.11 22.69 -31.47
N LEU A 268 13.22 23.69 -30.58
CA LEU A 268 13.27 23.46 -29.14
C LEU A 268 11.97 22.89 -28.60
N LYS A 269 10.80 23.34 -29.09
CA LYS A 269 9.50 22.75 -28.77
C LYS A 269 9.37 21.27 -29.11
N VAL A 270 10.11 20.80 -30.11
CA VAL A 270 10.08 19.39 -30.55
C VAL A 270 11.02 18.51 -29.70
N VAL A 271 11.99 19.10 -29.01
CA VAL A 271 13.00 18.36 -28.21
C VAL A 271 12.70 18.45 -26.72
N VAL A 272 12.46 19.66 -26.22
CA VAL A 272 12.09 19.95 -24.82
C VAL A 272 10.75 19.26 -24.51
N GLY A 273 10.65 18.62 -23.35
CA GLY A 273 9.51 17.77 -22.98
C GLY A 273 9.50 16.36 -23.60
N ARG A 274 10.23 16.12 -24.71
CA ARG A 274 10.32 14.80 -25.37
C ARG A 274 11.55 13.98 -24.97
N THR A 275 12.57 14.61 -24.40
CA THR A 275 13.73 13.93 -23.80
C THR A 275 14.34 14.73 -22.66
N LEU A 276 14.81 14.04 -21.62
CA LEU A 276 15.62 14.65 -20.55
C LEU A 276 17.11 14.66 -20.92
N ASN A 277 17.52 13.88 -21.92
CA ASN A 277 18.88 13.88 -22.43
C ASN A 277 19.04 14.92 -23.54
N PHE A 278 18.80 16.19 -23.21
CA PHE A 278 18.99 17.32 -24.11
C PHE A 278 19.93 18.35 -23.47
N GLN A 279 20.79 18.98 -24.26
CA GLN A 279 21.66 20.05 -23.78
C GLN A 279 21.95 21.06 -24.89
N ILE A 280 22.15 22.32 -24.51
CA ILE A 280 22.56 23.38 -25.42
C ILE A 280 23.97 23.84 -25.02
N PHE A 281 24.86 23.87 -26.00
CA PHE A 281 26.24 24.27 -25.84
C PHE A 281 26.58 25.49 -26.69
N PHE A 282 27.42 26.36 -26.14
CA PHE A 282 28.04 27.47 -26.87
C PHE A 282 29.53 27.21 -26.97
N VAL A 283 30.04 27.16 -28.19
CA VAL A 283 31.45 26.82 -28.44
C VAL A 283 32.09 27.79 -29.41
N SER A 284 33.35 28.11 -29.13
CA SER A 284 34.22 28.79 -30.07
C SER A 284 35.45 27.94 -30.34
N SER A 285 35.67 27.59 -31.61
CA SER A 285 36.86 26.84 -32.03
C SER A 285 38.11 27.70 -32.10
N THR A 286 37.96 29.02 -32.22
CA THR A 286 39.07 29.98 -32.34
C THR A 286 39.33 30.72 -31.03
N GLY A 287 38.30 30.95 -30.21
CA GLY A 287 38.35 31.73 -28.97
C GLY A 287 38.33 33.25 -29.16
N GLN A 288 38.59 33.70 -30.38
CA GLN A 288 38.60 35.10 -30.80
C GLN A 288 37.96 35.22 -32.17
N GLN A 289 37.41 36.40 -32.46
CA GLN A 289 36.77 36.68 -33.73
C GLN A 289 37.79 36.57 -34.89
N PRO A 290 37.47 35.82 -35.95
CA PRO A 290 38.32 35.71 -37.14
C PRO A 290 38.50 37.05 -37.87
N GLU A 291 39.69 37.28 -38.43
CA GLU A 291 39.99 38.49 -39.21
C GLU A 291 39.43 38.35 -40.64
N LYS A 292 38.75 39.36 -41.16
CA LYS A 292 38.19 39.32 -42.52
C LYS A 292 39.28 39.70 -43.53
N ILE A 293 39.73 38.75 -44.34
CA ILE A 293 40.82 38.95 -45.33
C ILE A 293 40.26 39.42 -46.68
N GLY A 294 39.00 39.09 -47.00
CA GLY A 294 38.41 39.49 -48.28
C GLY A 294 36.99 38.97 -48.53
N THR A 295 36.55 39.08 -49.77
CA THR A 295 35.28 38.52 -50.27
C THR A 295 35.53 37.85 -51.62
N ASP A 296 35.17 36.58 -51.74
CA ASP A 296 35.17 35.82 -52.99
C ASP A 296 33.73 35.41 -53.31
N ILE A 297 33.34 35.35 -54.58
CA ILE A 297 31.97 35.26 -55.14
C ILE A 297 30.90 34.80 -54.11
N GLY A 298 30.25 35.76 -53.45
CA GLY A 298 29.16 35.53 -52.49
C GLY A 298 29.55 35.01 -51.09
N ARG A 299 30.83 35.04 -50.71
CA ARG A 299 31.36 34.56 -49.42
C ARG A 299 32.42 35.52 -48.87
N SER A 300 32.34 35.82 -47.57
CA SER A 300 33.45 36.51 -46.87
C SER A 300 34.54 35.50 -46.51
N LEU A 301 35.78 35.79 -46.88
CA LEU A 301 36.97 35.03 -46.53
C LEU A 301 37.50 35.52 -45.18
N TYR A 302 37.76 34.59 -44.28
CA TYR A 302 38.24 34.87 -42.93
C TYR A 302 39.54 34.12 -42.64
N ALA A 303 40.47 34.77 -41.96
CA ALA A 303 41.68 34.19 -41.39
C ALA A 303 41.40 33.71 -39.97
N PRO A 304 41.94 32.53 -39.59
CA PRO A 304 42.09 32.19 -38.18
C PRO A 304 42.90 33.27 -37.43
N PRO A 305 42.56 33.57 -36.17
CA PRO A 305 43.30 34.56 -35.37
C PRO A 305 44.77 34.15 -35.16
N PRO A 306 45.65 35.10 -34.80
CA PRO A 306 47.06 34.83 -34.57
C PRO A 306 47.28 33.78 -33.45
N LYS A 307 46.44 33.79 -32.42
CA LYS A 307 46.42 32.81 -31.33
C LYS A 307 45.04 32.16 -31.25
N ILE A 308 45.01 30.83 -31.26
CA ILE A 308 43.78 30.04 -31.14
C ILE A 308 43.66 29.57 -29.69
N THR A 309 42.57 29.95 -29.02
CA THR A 309 42.27 29.58 -27.62
C THR A 309 40.84 29.06 -27.54
N PRO A 310 40.58 27.81 -27.94
CA PRO A 310 39.23 27.28 -28.06
C PRO A 310 38.48 27.34 -26.72
N ILE A 311 37.20 27.70 -26.75
CA ILE A 311 36.35 27.83 -25.57
C ILE A 311 35.25 26.78 -25.65
N GLY A 312 35.16 25.91 -24.63
CA GLY A 312 34.05 24.95 -24.48
C GLY A 312 34.04 23.76 -25.45
N ILE A 313 35.03 23.64 -26.34
CA ILE A 313 34.99 22.70 -27.47
C ILE A 313 34.84 21.21 -27.06
N LYS A 314 35.37 20.85 -25.89
CA LYS A 314 35.34 19.50 -25.32
C LYS A 314 33.96 19.12 -24.78
N LYS A 315 33.18 20.09 -24.28
CA LYS A 315 31.96 19.86 -23.49
C LYS A 315 30.86 19.11 -24.27
N PRO A 316 30.53 19.47 -25.54
CA PRO A 316 29.49 18.75 -26.29
C PRO A 316 29.83 17.28 -26.50
N PHE A 317 31.07 16.99 -26.89
CA PHE A 317 31.52 15.63 -27.20
C PHE A 317 31.65 14.76 -25.95
N TYR A 318 32.14 15.33 -24.85
CA TYR A 318 32.18 14.65 -23.55
C TYR A 318 30.77 14.30 -23.06
N TRP A 319 29.85 15.28 -23.08
CA TRP A 319 28.48 15.07 -22.62
C TRP A 319 27.76 14.00 -23.44
N ILE A 320 27.78 14.10 -24.77
CA ILE A 320 27.05 13.14 -25.62
C ILE A 320 27.55 11.70 -25.42
N LEU A 321 28.87 11.50 -25.27
CA LEU A 321 29.42 10.17 -24.99
C LEU A 321 28.96 9.65 -23.62
N ASN A 322 29.00 10.49 -22.59
CA ASN A 322 28.54 10.11 -21.27
C ASN A 322 27.03 9.76 -21.28
N SER A 323 26.21 10.58 -21.94
CA SER A 323 24.76 10.34 -22.07
C SER A 323 24.44 9.07 -22.86
N ILE A 324 25.21 8.75 -23.91
CA ILE A 324 25.07 7.48 -24.64
C ILE A 324 25.36 6.29 -23.71
N VAL A 325 26.43 6.37 -22.93
CA VAL A 325 26.82 5.30 -21.99
C VAL A 325 25.76 5.12 -20.90
N GLN A 326 25.26 6.21 -20.33
CA GLN A 326 24.18 6.18 -19.36
C GLN A 326 22.90 5.55 -19.94
N ASN A 327 22.49 5.96 -21.15
CA ASN A 327 21.33 5.38 -21.83
C ASN A 327 21.49 3.89 -22.10
N LYS A 328 22.67 3.43 -22.54
CA LYS A 328 22.96 2.00 -22.74
C LYS A 328 22.86 1.22 -21.41
N ARG A 329 23.33 1.79 -20.29
CA ARG A 329 23.20 1.18 -18.95
C ARG A 329 21.74 1.09 -18.48
N VAL A 330 20.99 2.17 -18.59
CA VAL A 330 19.56 2.20 -18.21
C VAL A 330 18.76 1.19 -19.03
N ALA A 331 19.03 1.07 -20.33
CA ALA A 331 18.42 0.05 -21.18
C ALA A 331 18.75 -1.38 -20.69
N GLY A 332 19.99 -1.62 -20.25
CA GLY A 332 20.40 -2.88 -19.63
C GLY A 332 19.63 -3.20 -18.35
N PHE A 333 19.50 -2.23 -17.44
CA PHE A 333 18.72 -2.38 -16.21
C PHE A 333 17.24 -2.66 -16.47
N LYS A 334 16.62 -2.00 -17.46
CA LYS A 334 15.23 -2.28 -17.85
C LYS A 334 15.04 -3.72 -18.33
N LYS A 335 16.01 -4.27 -19.08
CA LYS A 335 15.97 -5.69 -19.48
C LYS A 335 16.07 -6.62 -18.26
N LEU A 336 16.99 -6.34 -17.33
CA LEU A 336 17.13 -7.12 -16.10
C LEU A 336 15.86 -7.08 -15.24
N ALA A 337 15.28 -5.89 -15.04
CA ALA A 337 14.05 -5.72 -14.27
C ALA A 337 12.89 -6.56 -14.84
N LYS A 338 12.79 -6.68 -16.17
CA LYS A 338 11.80 -7.55 -16.83
C LYS A 338 12.02 -9.02 -16.46
N TYR A 339 13.26 -9.50 -16.45
CA TYR A 339 13.57 -10.88 -16.04
C TYR A 339 13.27 -11.12 -14.56
N VAL A 340 13.64 -10.18 -13.69
CA VAL A 340 13.34 -10.26 -12.25
C VAL A 340 11.83 -10.31 -12.02
N ALA A 341 11.04 -9.46 -12.69
CA ALA A 341 9.59 -9.48 -12.58
C ALA A 341 8.98 -10.84 -12.99
N VAL A 342 9.48 -11.43 -14.08
CA VAL A 342 9.04 -12.76 -14.53
C VAL A 342 9.38 -13.84 -13.52
N LEU A 343 10.61 -13.83 -12.99
CA LEU A 343 11.05 -14.78 -11.97
C LEU A 343 10.22 -14.65 -10.68
N SER A 344 9.90 -13.43 -10.25
CA SER A 344 9.04 -13.19 -9.08
C SER A 344 7.63 -13.78 -9.28
N ILE A 345 7.03 -13.59 -10.46
CA ILE A 345 5.72 -14.19 -10.78
C ILE A 345 5.79 -15.72 -10.75
N LEU A 346 6.84 -16.31 -11.35
CA LEU A 346 7.03 -17.76 -11.33
C LEU A 346 7.20 -18.30 -9.91
N SER A 347 7.98 -17.61 -9.07
CA SER A 347 8.15 -17.97 -7.66
C SER A 347 6.82 -17.93 -6.91
N VAL A 348 6.03 -16.85 -7.05
CA VAL A 348 4.70 -16.76 -6.42
C VAL A 348 3.79 -17.91 -6.84
N LEU A 349 3.78 -18.26 -8.14
CA LEU A 349 2.98 -19.40 -8.63
C LEU A 349 3.49 -20.74 -8.06
N LEU A 350 4.80 -20.94 -8.01
CA LEU A 350 5.41 -22.18 -7.51
C LEU A 350 5.15 -22.37 -6.00
N PHE A 351 5.24 -21.29 -5.20
CA PHE A 351 4.99 -21.35 -3.77
C PHE A 351 3.50 -21.37 -3.40
N SER A 352 2.61 -20.80 -4.23
CA SER A 352 1.16 -20.81 -3.97
C SER A 352 0.45 -22.08 -4.43
N ALA A 353 0.99 -22.80 -5.43
CA ALA A 353 0.36 -24.01 -5.96
C ALA A 353 0.14 -25.12 -4.90
N PRO A 354 1.09 -25.41 -3.98
CA PRO A 354 0.88 -26.38 -2.92
C PRO A 354 -0.25 -26.00 -1.96
N TYR A 355 -0.37 -24.71 -1.60
CA TYR A 355 -1.46 -24.21 -0.75
C TYR A 355 -2.82 -24.36 -1.43
N LEU A 356 -2.90 -23.97 -2.71
CA LEU A 356 -4.14 -24.09 -3.46
C LEU A 356 -4.57 -25.56 -3.62
N TYR A 357 -3.62 -26.46 -3.87
CA TYR A 357 -3.91 -27.89 -3.96
C TYR A 357 -4.34 -28.47 -2.61
N HIS A 358 -3.65 -28.10 -1.54
CA HIS A 358 -3.97 -28.53 -0.19
C HIS A 358 -5.40 -28.12 0.22
N ASP A 359 -5.74 -26.84 0.09
CA ASP A 359 -7.01 -26.31 0.61
C ASP A 359 -8.19 -26.75 -0.25
N LYS A 360 -8.08 -26.62 -1.59
CA LYS A 360 -9.22 -26.88 -2.49
C LYS A 360 -9.46 -28.35 -2.81
N PHE A 361 -8.45 -29.22 -2.68
CA PHE A 361 -8.59 -30.60 -3.11
C PHE A 361 -8.38 -31.60 -1.97
N LEU A 362 -7.31 -31.46 -1.18
CA LEU A 362 -7.01 -32.42 -0.12
C LEU A 362 -7.95 -32.22 1.07
N LEU A 363 -7.97 -31.01 1.66
CA LEU A 363 -8.75 -30.72 2.85
C LEU A 363 -10.25 -30.72 2.55
N ASP A 364 -10.67 -30.02 1.49
CA ASP A 364 -12.08 -29.94 1.08
C ASP A 364 -12.70 -31.31 0.87
N ARG A 365 -11.98 -32.27 0.28
CA ARG A 365 -12.50 -33.63 0.07
C ARG A 365 -12.76 -34.37 1.38
N ALA A 366 -11.89 -34.22 2.38
CA ALA A 366 -12.07 -34.85 3.69
C ALA A 366 -13.25 -34.22 4.44
N VAL A 367 -13.30 -32.89 4.50
CA VAL A 367 -14.37 -32.12 5.16
C VAL A 367 -15.72 -32.38 4.49
N LYS A 368 -15.78 -32.38 3.16
CA LYS A 368 -17.00 -32.66 2.42
C LYS A 368 -17.56 -34.05 2.71
N THR A 369 -16.69 -35.06 2.82
CA THR A 369 -17.12 -36.42 3.18
C THR A 369 -17.77 -36.45 4.57
N GLU A 370 -17.21 -35.72 5.54
CA GLU A 370 -17.79 -35.59 6.88
C GLU A 370 -19.13 -34.83 6.85
N THR A 371 -19.18 -33.68 6.18
CA THR A 371 -20.39 -32.85 6.07
C THR A 371 -21.51 -33.61 5.37
N ASP A 372 -21.23 -34.33 4.28
CA ASP A 372 -22.23 -35.09 3.53
C ASP A 372 -22.83 -36.21 4.38
N VAL A 373 -22.02 -36.91 5.20
CA VAL A 373 -22.49 -37.92 6.15
C VAL A 373 -23.33 -37.29 7.27
N LEU A 374 -22.82 -36.22 7.90
CA LEU A 374 -23.50 -35.59 9.04
C LEU A 374 -24.77 -34.84 8.64
N LYS A 375 -24.89 -34.38 7.40
CA LYS A 375 -26.09 -33.69 6.90
C LYS A 375 -27.33 -34.57 6.96
N ALA A 376 -27.19 -35.89 6.76
CA ALA A 376 -28.29 -36.83 6.89
C ALA A 376 -28.83 -36.94 8.34
N TYR A 377 -28.05 -36.48 9.32
CA TYR A 377 -28.34 -36.60 10.75
C TYR A 377 -28.39 -35.24 11.47
N SER A 378 -28.60 -34.14 10.73
CA SER A 378 -28.62 -32.78 11.30
C SER A 378 -27.37 -32.41 12.13
N GLY A 379 -26.22 -32.99 11.79
CA GLY A 379 -24.96 -32.79 12.53
C GLY A 379 -24.76 -33.73 13.73
N ASN A 380 -25.71 -34.61 14.03
CA ASN A 380 -25.65 -35.49 15.19
C ASN A 380 -24.80 -36.74 14.91
N ILE A 381 -23.58 -36.74 15.44
CA ILE A 381 -22.62 -37.85 15.33
C ILE A 381 -23.14 -39.15 15.94
N TYR A 382 -24.06 -39.08 16.92
CA TYR A 382 -24.50 -40.26 17.66
C TYR A 382 -25.35 -41.23 16.85
N ASN A 383 -25.86 -40.75 15.72
CA ASN A 383 -26.79 -41.48 14.86
C ASN A 383 -26.10 -42.09 13.63
N THR A 384 -24.79 -41.88 13.50
CA THR A 384 -24.03 -42.40 12.36
C THR A 384 -23.75 -43.90 12.49
N THR A 385 -23.99 -44.64 11.42
CA THR A 385 -23.68 -46.07 11.36
C THR A 385 -22.16 -46.30 11.44
N LEU A 386 -21.75 -47.50 11.84
CA LEU A 386 -20.32 -47.86 11.88
C LEU A 386 -19.67 -47.71 10.48
N LYS A 387 -20.41 -48.03 9.42
CA LYS A 387 -19.94 -47.90 8.03
C LYS A 387 -19.67 -46.45 7.65
N GLU A 388 -20.57 -45.54 8.02
CA GLU A 388 -20.42 -44.10 7.75
C GLU A 388 -19.28 -43.48 8.55
N ARG A 389 -19.14 -43.85 9.83
CA ARG A 389 -17.99 -43.44 10.65
C ARG A 389 -16.67 -43.91 10.04
N ASN A 390 -16.61 -45.15 9.57
CA ASN A 390 -15.43 -45.67 8.87
C ASN A 390 -15.12 -44.91 7.57
N ASN A 391 -16.13 -44.41 6.85
CA ASN A 391 -15.92 -43.57 5.67
C ASN A 391 -15.25 -42.24 6.04
N ILE A 392 -15.71 -41.58 7.09
CA ILE A 392 -15.10 -40.33 7.61
C ILE A 392 -13.65 -40.59 8.05
N ILE A 393 -13.42 -41.63 8.85
CA ILE A 393 -12.08 -42.04 9.32
C ILE A 393 -11.13 -42.25 8.13
N ASN A 394 -11.59 -42.95 7.09
CA ASN A 394 -10.78 -43.25 5.92
C ASN A 394 -10.47 -42.00 5.07
N ALA A 395 -11.42 -41.06 4.95
CA ALA A 395 -11.19 -39.80 4.24
C ALA A 395 -10.09 -38.98 4.92
N TYR A 396 -10.18 -38.82 6.24
CA TYR A 396 -9.17 -38.12 7.04
C TYR A 396 -7.82 -38.84 7.09
N ARG A 397 -7.82 -40.18 7.08
CA ARG A 397 -6.58 -40.98 6.97
C ARG A 397 -5.90 -40.81 5.61
N LYS A 398 -6.66 -40.70 4.51
CA LYS A 398 -6.11 -40.41 3.18
C LYS A 398 -5.51 -39.00 3.11
N TYR A 399 -6.18 -38.02 3.72
CA TYR A 399 -5.65 -36.65 3.82
C TYR A 399 -4.34 -36.58 4.62
N ASP A 400 -4.27 -37.23 5.79
CA ASP A 400 -3.05 -37.24 6.64
C ASP A 400 -1.87 -37.94 5.95
N LYS A 401 -2.14 -38.98 5.14
CA LYS A 401 -1.10 -39.70 4.38
C LYS A 401 -0.66 -38.99 3.09
N ALA A 402 -1.36 -37.96 2.63
CA ALA A 402 -0.97 -37.25 1.41
C ALA A 402 0.39 -36.57 1.59
N TRP A 403 1.29 -36.72 0.60
CA TRP A 403 2.66 -36.19 0.67
C TRP A 403 2.70 -34.68 0.94
N ILE A 404 1.80 -33.91 0.29
CA ILE A 404 1.69 -32.45 0.49
C ILE A 404 1.33 -32.14 1.95
N THR A 405 0.31 -32.79 2.50
CA THR A 405 -0.07 -32.62 3.91
C THR A 405 1.07 -32.98 4.85
N ARG A 406 1.74 -34.10 4.60
CA ARG A 406 2.80 -34.63 5.47
C ARG A 406 4.02 -33.73 5.55
N ASN A 407 4.48 -33.20 4.41
CA ASN A 407 5.75 -32.48 4.33
C ASN A 407 5.60 -30.96 4.33
N LEU A 408 4.52 -30.43 3.76
CA LEU A 408 4.32 -28.98 3.61
C LEU A 408 3.32 -28.42 4.63
N PHE A 409 2.41 -29.24 5.17
CA PHE A 409 1.35 -28.81 6.09
C PHE A 409 1.28 -29.66 7.38
N PRO A 410 2.40 -29.90 8.10
CA PRO A 410 2.43 -30.81 9.25
C PRO A 410 1.50 -30.39 10.39
N ARG A 411 1.23 -29.08 10.54
CA ARG A 411 0.34 -28.54 11.58
C ARG A 411 -1.10 -29.05 11.48
N PHE A 412 -1.56 -29.41 10.28
CA PHE A 412 -2.92 -29.91 10.06
C PHE A 412 -3.11 -31.39 10.44
N ARG A 413 -2.02 -32.12 10.65
CA ARG A 413 -2.07 -33.55 11.02
C ARG A 413 -2.65 -33.77 12.42
N ASN A 414 -2.31 -32.89 13.37
CA ASN A 414 -2.80 -32.98 14.74
C ASN A 414 -4.33 -32.81 14.84
N PRO A 415 -4.95 -31.76 14.26
CA PRO A 415 -6.40 -31.66 14.16
C PRO A 415 -7.05 -32.89 13.52
N VAL A 416 -6.47 -33.41 12.44
CA VAL A 416 -7.01 -34.58 11.73
C VAL A 416 -6.93 -35.85 12.56
N ALA A 417 -5.84 -36.07 13.30
CA ALA A 417 -5.73 -37.17 14.23
C ALA A 417 -6.78 -37.10 15.35
N ARG A 418 -7.07 -35.90 15.87
CA ARG A 418 -8.13 -35.68 16.86
C ARG A 418 -9.52 -35.98 16.31
N ILE A 419 -9.82 -35.51 15.10
CA ILE A 419 -11.09 -35.79 14.42
C ILE A 419 -11.23 -37.31 14.22
N ARG A 420 -10.20 -37.96 13.69
CA ARG A 420 -10.21 -39.42 13.48
C ARG A 420 -10.44 -40.19 14.78
N SER A 421 -9.74 -39.82 15.86
CA SER A 421 -9.90 -40.42 17.19
C SER A 421 -11.32 -40.28 17.73
N ARG A 422 -11.99 -39.13 17.48
CA ARG A 422 -13.39 -38.92 17.89
C ARG A 422 -14.35 -39.92 17.25
N TYR A 423 -14.14 -40.26 15.98
CA TYR A 423 -14.97 -41.24 15.28
C TYR A 423 -14.54 -42.69 15.57
N GLU A 424 -13.24 -42.96 15.77
CA GLU A 424 -12.69 -44.28 16.12
C GLU A 424 -13.13 -44.73 17.52
N ASN A 425 -13.16 -43.81 18.50
CA ASN A 425 -13.49 -44.09 19.91
C ASN A 425 -14.96 -43.84 20.27
N PHE A 426 -15.86 -43.75 19.29
CA PHE A 426 -17.27 -43.50 19.55
C PHE A 426 -17.91 -44.68 20.32
N ASN A 427 -18.21 -44.46 21.61
CA ASN A 427 -18.67 -45.48 22.55
C ASN A 427 -20.16 -45.34 22.90
N LEU A 428 -20.99 -46.24 22.36
CA LEU A 428 -22.43 -46.31 22.65
C LEU A 428 -22.74 -46.46 24.15
N GLY A 429 -21.86 -47.15 24.90
CA GLY A 429 -21.99 -47.32 26.34
C GLY A 429 -21.82 -46.02 27.14
N GLU A 430 -21.02 -45.08 26.67
CA GLU A 430 -20.90 -43.76 27.30
C GLU A 430 -22.14 -42.90 27.03
N ALA A 431 -22.68 -42.96 25.82
CA ALA A 431 -23.93 -42.28 25.48
C ALA A 431 -25.11 -42.81 26.33
N LEU A 432 -25.20 -44.13 26.55
CA LEU A 432 -26.20 -44.73 27.44
C LEU A 432 -26.04 -44.28 28.90
N LYS A 433 -24.80 -44.11 29.39
CA LYS A 433 -24.55 -43.57 30.74
C LYS A 433 -25.00 -42.11 30.88
N ARG A 434 -24.78 -41.28 29.86
CA ARG A 434 -25.25 -39.87 29.85
C ARG A 434 -26.77 -39.76 29.76
N LEU A 435 -27.42 -40.69 29.03
CA LEU A 435 -28.88 -40.79 29.05
C LEU A 435 -29.39 -41.17 30.45
N ASP A 436 -28.73 -42.12 31.13
CA ASP A 436 -29.05 -42.46 32.52
C ASP A 436 -28.88 -41.28 33.49
N GLU A 437 -27.89 -40.41 33.28
CA GLU A 437 -27.74 -39.16 34.03
C GLU A 437 -28.91 -38.21 33.80
N SER A 438 -29.38 -38.09 32.55
CA SER A 438 -30.58 -37.29 32.23
C SER A 438 -31.82 -37.84 32.95
N PHE A 439 -31.97 -39.17 33.04
CA PHE A 439 -33.04 -39.78 33.83
C PHE A 439 -32.92 -39.50 35.33
N ARG A 440 -31.70 -39.48 35.88
CA ARG A 440 -31.49 -39.10 37.29
C ARG A 440 -31.84 -37.64 37.53
N THR A 441 -31.43 -36.73 36.64
CA THR A 441 -31.79 -35.31 36.73
C THR A 441 -33.30 -35.13 36.69
N PHE A 442 -33.99 -35.81 35.76
CA PHE A 442 -35.45 -35.77 35.71
C PHE A 442 -36.07 -36.33 36.99
N ASN A 443 -35.57 -37.45 37.49
CA ASN A 443 -36.05 -38.06 38.73
C ASN A 443 -35.92 -37.12 39.95
N VAL A 444 -34.80 -36.38 40.03
CA VAL A 444 -34.58 -35.37 41.08
C VAL A 444 -35.61 -34.23 40.97
N ILE A 445 -35.88 -33.75 39.75
CA ILE A 445 -36.91 -32.74 39.50
C ILE A 445 -38.28 -33.23 39.97
N VAL A 446 -38.68 -34.45 39.58
CA VAL A 446 -39.99 -35.01 39.96
C VAL A 446 -40.13 -35.11 41.49
N LYS A 447 -39.08 -35.52 42.21
CA LYS A 447 -39.12 -35.68 43.67
C LYS A 447 -39.20 -34.36 44.44
N ASP A 448 -38.60 -33.29 43.93
CA ASP A 448 -38.56 -31.99 44.62
C ASP A 448 -39.44 -30.97 43.90
N LYS A 449 -40.62 -30.68 44.49
CA LYS A 449 -41.56 -29.65 43.99
C LYS A 449 -40.91 -28.28 43.80
N LYS A 450 -39.83 -27.94 44.53
CA LYS A 450 -39.10 -26.67 44.35
C LYS A 450 -38.37 -26.57 43.02
N LEU A 451 -38.05 -27.71 42.42
CA LEU A 451 -37.36 -27.84 41.15
C LEU A 451 -38.31 -27.98 39.96
N TRP A 452 -39.63 -28.00 40.18
CA TRP A 452 -40.60 -28.12 39.10
C TRP A 452 -40.59 -26.86 38.22
N PRO A 453 -40.86 -27.00 36.91
CA PRO A 453 -41.21 -25.85 36.07
C PRO A 453 -42.32 -25.03 36.75
N LYS A 454 -42.15 -23.71 36.78
CA LYS A 454 -43.12 -22.84 37.45
C LYS A 454 -44.17 -22.39 36.45
N LEU A 455 -45.44 -22.38 36.84
CA LEU A 455 -46.51 -21.78 36.02
C LEU A 455 -46.20 -20.30 35.78
N ASN A 456 -46.15 -19.91 34.51
CA ASN A 456 -46.14 -18.52 34.10
C ASN A 456 -47.52 -17.93 34.41
N PRO A 457 -47.61 -16.94 35.31
CA PRO A 457 -48.89 -16.36 35.72
C PRO A 457 -49.64 -15.62 34.62
N SER A 458 -48.97 -15.24 33.52
CA SER A 458 -49.52 -14.35 32.48
C SER A 458 -50.16 -15.04 31.27
N ASP A 459 -49.80 -16.28 30.95
CA ASP A 459 -50.24 -16.95 29.71
C ASP A 459 -50.50 -18.46 29.82
N THR A 460 -50.55 -19.01 31.04
CA THR A 460 -50.70 -20.46 31.30
C THR A 460 -49.60 -21.33 30.67
N THR A 461 -48.42 -20.79 30.38
CA THR A 461 -47.24 -21.56 29.96
C THR A 461 -46.33 -21.90 31.14
N LEU A 462 -45.32 -22.75 30.95
CA LEU A 462 -44.34 -23.08 32.00
C LEU A 462 -43.06 -22.25 31.83
N ILE A 463 -42.59 -21.66 32.92
CA ILE A 463 -41.26 -21.08 33.06
C ILE A 463 -40.29 -22.23 33.35
N GLU A 464 -39.62 -22.67 32.29
CA GLU A 464 -38.54 -23.63 32.36
C GLU A 464 -37.21 -22.95 32.71
N THR A 465 -36.52 -23.49 33.72
CA THR A 465 -35.14 -23.12 34.06
C THR A 465 -34.17 -23.64 33.00
N GLU A 466 -32.94 -23.11 32.99
CA GLU A 466 -31.87 -23.64 32.14
C GLU A 466 -31.61 -25.14 32.38
N ASN A 467 -31.87 -25.66 33.58
CA ASN A 467 -31.74 -27.09 33.85
C ASN A 467 -32.86 -27.91 33.19
N HIS A 468 -34.08 -27.37 33.08
CA HIS A 468 -35.19 -28.00 32.36
C HIS A 468 -34.92 -28.03 30.86
N LYS A 469 -34.52 -26.89 30.29
CA LYS A 469 -34.15 -26.80 28.87
C LYS A 469 -32.99 -27.71 28.51
N LYS A 470 -31.95 -27.79 29.37
CA LYS A 470 -30.82 -28.71 29.19
C LYS A 470 -31.25 -30.18 29.27
N LEU A 471 -32.17 -30.52 30.18
CA LEU A 471 -32.71 -31.88 30.28
C LEU A 471 -33.47 -32.24 28.99
N VAL A 472 -34.40 -31.40 28.55
CA VAL A 472 -35.19 -31.64 27.33
C VAL A 472 -34.28 -31.72 26.11
N ALA A 473 -33.38 -30.75 25.92
CA ALA A 473 -32.42 -30.77 24.81
C ALA A 473 -31.50 -32.00 24.85
N SER A 474 -31.12 -32.47 26.04
CA SER A 474 -30.35 -33.72 26.20
C SER A 474 -31.16 -34.93 25.73
N LEU A 475 -32.42 -35.05 26.18
CA LEU A 475 -33.32 -36.13 25.78
C LEU A 475 -33.64 -36.09 24.28
N GLU A 476 -33.95 -34.92 23.71
CA GLU A 476 -34.17 -34.72 22.27
C GLU A 476 -32.93 -35.08 21.45
N ASN A 477 -31.73 -34.70 21.91
CA ASN A 477 -30.48 -35.06 21.23
C ASN A 477 -30.23 -36.59 21.21
N PHE A 478 -30.75 -37.32 22.20
CA PHE A 478 -30.76 -38.79 22.20
C PHE A 478 -31.98 -39.39 21.49
N HIS A 479 -32.99 -38.60 21.14
CA HIS A 479 -34.23 -39.00 20.43
C HIS A 479 -34.22 -38.55 18.96
N GLN A 480 -33.06 -38.65 18.32
CA GLN A 480 -32.87 -38.40 16.90
C GLN A 480 -32.25 -39.63 16.26
N GLY A 481 -32.51 -39.89 14.98
CA GLY A 481 -31.86 -40.95 14.23
C GLY A 481 -32.63 -42.28 14.21
N ASP A 482 -31.89 -43.40 14.27
CA ASP A 482 -32.44 -44.73 14.05
C ASP A 482 -33.37 -45.16 15.18
N GLU A 483 -34.66 -45.27 14.83
CA GLU A 483 -35.77 -45.61 15.73
C GLU A 483 -35.63 -47.00 16.36
N SER A 484 -34.80 -47.88 15.79
CA SER A 484 -34.58 -49.22 16.32
C SER A 484 -33.66 -49.25 17.55
N THR A 485 -32.86 -48.19 17.78
CA THR A 485 -31.82 -48.14 18.82
C THR A 485 -32.37 -47.97 20.23
N SER A 486 -31.67 -48.52 21.24
CA SER A 486 -32.06 -48.39 22.65
C SER A 486 -32.00 -46.91 23.12
N LEU A 487 -31.05 -46.11 22.61
CA LEU A 487 -30.99 -44.67 22.92
C LEU A 487 -32.27 -43.95 22.48
N TYR A 488 -32.70 -44.16 21.23
CA TYR A 488 -33.90 -43.51 20.67
C TYR A 488 -35.17 -43.91 21.42
N LYS A 489 -35.37 -45.20 21.68
CA LYS A 489 -36.57 -45.71 22.37
C LYS A 489 -36.65 -45.22 23.81
N ARG A 490 -35.52 -45.23 24.53
CA ARG A 490 -35.45 -44.84 25.95
C ARG A 490 -35.61 -43.33 26.13
N SER A 491 -34.95 -42.51 25.31
CA SER A 491 -35.11 -41.05 25.34
C SER A 491 -36.54 -40.63 24.96
N GLY A 492 -37.16 -41.30 23.98
CA GLY A 492 -38.55 -41.08 23.58
C GLY A 492 -39.54 -41.29 24.73
N ARG A 493 -39.41 -42.39 25.49
CA ARG A 493 -40.24 -42.61 26.70
C ARG A 493 -40.09 -41.50 27.73
N ALA A 494 -38.86 -41.05 27.99
CA ALA A 494 -38.61 -39.97 28.94
C ALA A 494 -39.15 -38.61 28.46
N LEU A 495 -39.13 -38.32 27.16
CA LEU A 495 -39.79 -37.14 26.58
C LEU A 495 -41.31 -37.21 26.77
N THR A 496 -41.92 -38.38 26.53
CA THR A 496 -43.35 -38.59 26.81
C THR A 496 -43.67 -38.34 28.29
N TYR A 497 -42.86 -38.88 29.21
CA TYR A 497 -43.02 -38.61 30.64
C TYR A 497 -42.86 -37.13 30.99
N TRP A 498 -41.89 -36.43 30.38
CA TRP A 498 -41.69 -34.99 30.57
C TRP A 498 -42.90 -34.18 30.13
N ASN A 499 -43.46 -34.50 28.97
CA ASN A 499 -44.64 -33.82 28.42
C ASN A 499 -45.89 -34.02 29.29
N LEU A 500 -46.13 -35.24 29.79
CA LEU A 500 -47.25 -35.49 30.70
C LEU A 500 -47.03 -34.80 32.05
N PHE A 501 -45.80 -34.84 32.57
CA PHE A 501 -45.44 -34.18 33.82
C PHE A 501 -45.64 -32.66 33.76
N THR A 502 -45.23 -32.02 32.66
CA THR A 502 -45.46 -30.58 32.46
C THR A 502 -46.94 -30.23 32.32
N GLN A 503 -47.73 -31.05 31.62
CA GLN A 503 -49.19 -30.89 31.56
C GLN A 503 -49.85 -30.99 32.95
N ALA A 504 -49.40 -31.94 33.79
CA ALA A 504 -49.90 -32.10 35.14
C ALA A 504 -49.59 -30.89 36.05
N ILE A 505 -48.50 -30.18 35.78
CA ILE A 505 -48.17 -28.92 36.45
C ILE A 505 -49.06 -27.78 35.94
N LEU A 506 -49.33 -27.74 34.63
CA LEU A 506 -50.16 -26.72 34.00
C LEU A 506 -51.62 -26.77 34.45
N ALA A 507 -52.16 -27.97 34.68
CA ALA A 507 -53.51 -28.20 35.15
C ALA A 507 -53.50 -28.87 36.55
N PRO A 508 -53.09 -28.16 37.61
CA PRO A 508 -52.90 -28.76 38.93
C PRO A 508 -54.19 -29.27 39.60
N ASN A 509 -55.35 -28.85 39.08
CA ASN A 509 -56.68 -29.30 39.52
C ASN A 509 -57.21 -30.49 38.73
N ASP A 510 -56.57 -30.86 37.62
CA ASP A 510 -56.96 -31.98 36.79
C ASP A 510 -56.23 -33.25 37.26
N THR A 511 -56.96 -34.08 38.01
CA THR A 511 -56.41 -35.32 38.56
C THR A 511 -56.24 -36.43 37.53
N THR A 512 -56.84 -36.28 36.33
CA THR A 512 -56.81 -37.30 35.26
C THR A 512 -55.43 -37.42 34.63
N ILE A 513 -54.68 -36.31 34.53
CA ILE A 513 -53.33 -36.30 33.94
C ILE A 513 -52.34 -37.13 34.76
N TRP A 514 -52.43 -37.05 36.10
CA TRP A 514 -51.61 -37.89 36.98
C TRP A 514 -51.97 -39.38 36.86
N GLU A 515 -53.22 -39.71 36.56
CA GLU A 515 -53.62 -41.09 36.28
C GLU A 515 -53.09 -41.57 34.93
N THR A 516 -53.12 -40.72 33.89
CA THR A 516 -52.48 -40.99 32.59
C THR A 516 -50.99 -41.25 32.72
N ILE A 517 -50.28 -40.48 33.57
CA ILE A 517 -48.86 -40.72 33.88
C ILE A 517 -48.65 -42.12 34.48
N ARG A 518 -49.51 -42.54 35.43
CA ARG A 518 -49.41 -43.88 36.05
C ARG A 518 -49.64 -44.98 35.03
N GLN A 519 -50.68 -44.87 34.23
CA GLN A 519 -51.01 -45.85 33.18
C GLN A 519 -49.88 -45.96 32.15
N GLN A 520 -49.32 -44.83 31.69
CA GLN A 520 -48.22 -44.83 30.73
C GLN A 520 -46.95 -45.49 31.30
N VAL A 521 -46.58 -45.17 32.55
CA VAL A 521 -45.43 -45.79 33.22
C VAL A 521 -45.62 -47.29 33.41
N GLU A 522 -46.84 -47.74 33.73
CA GLU A 522 -47.15 -49.15 33.93
C GLU A 522 -47.16 -49.93 32.61
N GLN A 523 -47.74 -49.35 31.55
CA GLN A 523 -47.70 -49.89 30.20
C GLN A 523 -46.25 -50.05 29.71
N ASP A 524 -45.41 -49.01 29.86
CA ASP A 524 -44.02 -49.06 29.43
C ASP A 524 -43.19 -50.06 30.24
N ARG A 525 -43.48 -50.23 31.54
CA ARG A 525 -42.86 -51.29 32.36
C ARG A 525 -43.22 -52.68 31.88
N ASN A 526 -44.47 -52.91 31.51
CA ASN A 526 -44.93 -54.21 31.05
C ASN A 526 -44.35 -54.56 29.67
N LEU A 527 -44.28 -53.59 28.77
CA LEU A 527 -43.77 -53.80 27.40
C LEU A 527 -42.24 -53.84 27.31
N TYR A 528 -41.53 -53.07 28.16
CA TYR A 528 -40.09 -52.83 28.01
C TYR A 528 -39.25 -53.18 29.25
N ALA A 529 -39.75 -54.06 30.14
CA ALA A 529 -39.11 -54.42 31.42
C ALA A 529 -37.60 -54.74 31.31
N ASN A 530 -37.20 -55.39 30.21
CA ASN A 530 -35.83 -55.85 29.94
C ASN A 530 -34.92 -54.79 29.29
N ASP A 531 -35.48 -53.71 28.72
CA ASP A 531 -34.72 -52.60 28.09
C ASP A 531 -34.57 -51.37 29.01
N MET A 532 -35.39 -51.28 30.07
CA MET A 532 -35.33 -50.17 31.02
C MET A 532 -34.12 -50.25 31.97
N SER A 533 -33.35 -49.16 32.07
CA SER A 533 -32.27 -49.06 33.07
C SER A 533 -32.80 -48.87 34.49
N LYS A 534 -31.91 -49.00 35.47
CA LYS A 534 -32.21 -48.71 36.88
C LYS A 534 -32.70 -47.27 37.08
N ALA A 535 -32.04 -46.30 36.44
CA ALA A 535 -32.40 -44.88 36.56
C ALA A 535 -33.80 -44.60 35.96
N GLU A 536 -34.12 -45.24 34.84
CA GLU A 536 -35.44 -45.14 34.19
C GLU A 536 -36.55 -45.73 35.07
N LYS A 537 -36.30 -46.90 35.67
CA LYS A 537 -37.23 -47.54 36.62
C LYS A 537 -37.49 -46.66 37.85
N GLU A 538 -36.45 -46.00 38.37
CA GLU A 538 -36.54 -45.07 39.51
C GLU A 538 -37.35 -43.81 39.17
N LEU A 539 -37.13 -43.21 37.99
CA LEU A 539 -37.95 -42.10 37.49
C LEU A 539 -39.43 -42.48 37.45
N GLY A 540 -39.76 -43.64 36.87
CA GLY A 540 -41.14 -44.13 36.83
C GLY A 540 -41.75 -44.34 38.22
N LYS A 541 -40.97 -44.79 39.22
CA LYS A 541 -41.47 -44.90 40.61
C LYS A 541 -41.82 -43.53 41.20
N SER A 542 -40.98 -42.53 40.99
CA SER A 542 -41.19 -41.18 41.54
C SER A 542 -42.38 -40.46 40.90
N LEU A 543 -42.62 -40.68 39.61
CA LEU A 543 -43.79 -40.14 38.91
C LEU A 543 -45.10 -40.70 39.47
N MET A 544 -45.17 -42.01 39.71
CA MET A 544 -46.38 -42.63 40.28
C MET A 544 -46.67 -42.23 41.73
N ALA A 545 -45.64 -41.81 42.49
CA ALA A 545 -45.74 -41.50 43.91
C ALA A 545 -46.31 -40.09 44.23
N GLN A 546 -46.52 -39.22 43.23
CA GLN A 546 -47.04 -37.87 43.45
C GLN A 546 -48.53 -37.88 43.86
N LYS A 547 -48.87 -37.09 44.88
CA LYS A 547 -50.25 -36.86 45.38
C LYS A 547 -50.74 -35.46 45.01
N VAL A 548 -52.03 -35.35 44.68
CA VAL A 548 -52.73 -34.11 44.31
C VAL A 548 -53.02 -33.28 45.57
N GLU A 549 -52.52 -32.04 45.64
CA GLU A 549 -52.84 -31.06 46.69
C GLU A 549 -53.17 -29.70 46.07
N ARG A 550 -54.28 -29.06 46.50
CA ARG A 550 -54.72 -27.72 46.07
C ARG A 550 -54.14 -26.64 46.99
N VAL A 551 -53.49 -25.60 46.46
CA VAL A 551 -53.02 -24.42 47.25
C VAL A 551 -53.24 -23.08 46.50
N GLN A 552 -53.71 -22.06 47.24
CA GLN A 552 -54.17 -20.72 46.83
C GLN A 552 -53.08 -19.61 46.79
N LYS A 553 -53.31 -18.56 45.97
CA LYS A 553 -52.49 -17.36 45.69
C LYS A 553 -52.71 -16.22 46.71
N VAL A 554 -51.64 -15.71 47.37
CA VAL A 554 -51.67 -14.42 48.15
C VAL A 554 -50.46 -13.48 47.90
N VAL A 555 -49.37 -13.92 47.24
CA VAL A 555 -48.09 -13.15 47.25
C VAL A 555 -48.00 -11.96 46.27
N ALA A 556 -48.90 -11.83 45.28
CA ALA A 556 -48.73 -10.84 44.21
C ALA A 556 -49.03 -9.37 44.61
N LYS A 557 -49.80 -9.13 45.68
CA LYS A 557 -50.28 -7.76 46.02
C LYS A 557 -49.24 -6.91 46.77
N GLN A 558 -48.24 -7.52 47.39
CA GLN A 558 -47.26 -6.83 48.24
C GLN A 558 -46.02 -6.33 47.46
N ALA A 559 -45.73 -6.93 46.32
CA ALA A 559 -44.58 -6.56 45.47
C ALA A 559 -44.79 -5.29 44.63
N GLY A 560 -46.03 -4.85 44.42
CA GLY A 560 -46.32 -3.60 43.72
C GLY A 560 -45.88 -2.36 44.50
N VAL A 561 -46.11 -2.37 45.82
CA VAL A 561 -45.72 -1.25 46.71
C VAL A 561 -44.19 -1.14 46.83
N GLU A 562 -43.47 -2.28 46.92
CA GLU A 562 -41.99 -2.29 46.96
C GLU A 562 -41.35 -1.71 45.67
N PHE A 563 -42.07 -1.67 44.55
CA PHE A 563 -41.53 -1.14 43.29
C PHE A 563 -41.60 0.38 43.21
N ASP A 564 -42.71 0.97 43.66
CA ASP A 564 -42.87 2.43 43.68
C ASP A 564 -41.83 3.09 44.61
N ASP A 565 -41.58 2.49 45.78
CA ASP A 565 -40.52 2.92 46.71
C ASP A 565 -39.12 2.87 46.06
N VAL A 566 -38.86 1.88 45.20
CA VAL A 566 -37.57 1.75 44.52
C VAL A 566 -37.43 2.73 43.36
N ILE A 567 -38.51 3.10 42.67
CA ILE A 567 -38.47 4.19 41.67
C ILE A 567 -38.03 5.49 42.34
N GLU A 568 -38.68 5.84 43.45
CA GLU A 568 -38.40 7.08 44.18
C GLU A 568 -36.96 7.11 44.69
N ASN A 569 -36.51 6.02 45.33
CA ASN A 569 -35.15 5.91 45.84
C ASN A 569 -34.08 5.95 44.74
N VAL A 570 -34.36 5.38 43.56
CA VAL A 570 -33.42 5.40 42.45
C VAL A 570 -33.33 6.80 41.87
N ASN A 571 -34.45 7.45 41.57
CA ASN A 571 -34.46 8.76 40.89
C ASN A 571 -34.05 9.93 41.78
N ASN A 572 -34.30 9.87 43.08
CA ASN A 572 -33.90 10.93 44.01
C ASN A 572 -32.46 10.78 44.52
N ASN A 573 -31.78 9.68 44.20
CA ASN A 573 -30.40 9.47 44.62
C ASN A 573 -29.41 9.83 43.51
N MET A 574 -28.73 10.97 43.70
CA MET A 574 -27.72 11.49 42.77
C MET A 574 -26.34 10.83 42.91
N ASP A 575 -26.16 9.91 43.86
CA ASP A 575 -24.91 9.18 44.05
C ASP A 575 -24.64 8.19 42.89
N PRO A 576 -23.57 8.41 42.08
CA PRO A 576 -23.24 7.52 40.97
C PRO A 576 -22.95 6.08 41.41
N ASP A 577 -22.31 5.85 42.55
CA ASP A 577 -21.99 4.51 43.04
C ASP A 577 -23.27 3.75 43.42
N TYR A 578 -24.26 4.45 43.98
CA TYR A 578 -25.58 3.89 44.21
C TYR A 578 -26.26 3.52 42.89
N ARG A 579 -26.30 4.43 41.91
CA ARG A 579 -27.02 4.28 40.63
C ARG A 579 -26.45 3.16 39.77
N PHE A 580 -25.12 3.09 39.61
CA PHE A 580 -24.48 2.05 38.80
C PHE A 580 -24.29 0.72 39.56
N GLY A 581 -24.27 0.74 40.89
CA GLY A 581 -24.02 -0.43 41.73
C GLY A 581 -25.23 -0.98 42.48
N LYS A 582 -25.66 -0.30 43.54
CA LYS A 582 -26.68 -0.80 44.48
C LYS A 582 -28.08 -0.84 43.86
N ALA A 583 -28.48 0.20 43.13
CA ALA A 583 -29.77 0.28 42.44
C ALA A 583 -30.00 -0.92 41.50
N VAL A 584 -28.99 -1.29 40.70
CA VAL A 584 -29.06 -2.45 39.80
C VAL A 584 -29.32 -3.75 40.56
N ARG A 585 -28.71 -3.94 41.74
CA ARG A 585 -28.93 -5.13 42.58
C ARG A 585 -30.34 -5.15 43.15
N ASP A 586 -30.84 -4.03 43.63
CA ASP A 586 -32.16 -3.95 44.26
C ASP A 586 -33.29 -4.07 43.22
N LEU A 587 -33.14 -3.44 42.04
CA LEU A 587 -34.05 -3.60 40.91
C LEU A 587 -34.14 -5.05 40.42
N ARG A 588 -33.02 -5.79 40.38
CA ARG A 588 -33.05 -7.22 40.04
C ARG A 588 -33.82 -8.06 41.06
N LYS A 589 -33.79 -7.69 42.35
CA LYS A 589 -34.57 -8.38 43.39
C LYS A 589 -36.06 -8.09 43.26
N VAL A 590 -36.44 -6.82 43.08
CA VAL A 590 -37.85 -6.42 42.91
C VAL A 590 -38.45 -7.02 41.65
N ARG A 591 -37.70 -7.01 40.53
CA ARG A 591 -38.09 -7.66 39.27
C ARG A 591 -38.45 -9.15 39.47
N GLY A 592 -37.78 -9.85 40.39
CA GLY A 592 -38.04 -11.25 40.68
C GLY A 592 -39.30 -11.51 41.50
N LYS A 593 -39.88 -10.47 42.13
CA LYS A 593 -41.08 -10.55 42.98
C LYS A 593 -42.33 -9.95 42.34
N LEU A 594 -42.18 -9.06 41.36
CA LEU A 594 -43.29 -8.37 40.69
C LEU A 594 -44.22 -9.34 39.94
N ASP A 595 -45.51 -9.00 39.91
CA ASP A 595 -46.49 -9.71 39.09
C ASP A 595 -46.10 -9.59 37.60
N PRO A 596 -45.94 -10.70 36.88
CA PRO A 596 -45.60 -10.68 35.45
C PRO A 596 -46.58 -9.92 34.55
N SER A 597 -47.81 -9.71 35.02
CA SER A 597 -48.80 -8.85 34.33
C SER A 597 -48.51 -7.35 34.45
N ASN A 598 -47.64 -6.92 35.37
CA ASN A 598 -47.17 -5.54 35.49
C ASN A 598 -46.05 -5.25 34.47
N THR A 599 -46.39 -5.33 33.18
CA THR A 599 -45.47 -5.18 32.05
C THR A 599 -44.76 -3.84 32.03
N LYS A 600 -45.41 -2.77 32.53
CA LYS A 600 -44.84 -1.43 32.64
C LYS A 600 -43.65 -1.40 33.61
N ALA A 601 -43.82 -1.95 34.81
CA ALA A 601 -42.75 -2.01 35.82
C ALA A 601 -41.55 -2.82 35.33
N LEU A 602 -41.80 -3.99 34.74
CA LEU A 602 -40.74 -4.87 34.23
C LEU A 602 -39.96 -4.23 33.07
N ALA A 603 -40.65 -3.55 32.15
CA ALA A 603 -40.01 -2.84 31.05
C ALA A 603 -39.12 -1.69 31.54
N SER A 604 -39.57 -0.94 32.56
CA SER A 604 -38.79 0.14 33.17
C SER A 604 -37.49 -0.37 33.80
N ILE A 605 -37.56 -1.46 34.57
CA ILE A 605 -36.37 -2.11 35.17
C ILE A 605 -35.39 -2.58 34.08
N ASP A 606 -35.89 -3.24 33.03
CA ASP A 606 -35.05 -3.79 31.97
C ASP A 606 -34.41 -2.67 31.11
N LYS A 607 -35.10 -1.54 30.93
CA LYS A 607 -34.55 -0.32 30.31
C LYS A 607 -33.40 0.24 31.16
N TYR A 608 -33.61 0.43 32.46
CA TYR A 608 -32.60 0.95 33.38
C TYR A 608 -31.30 0.12 33.37
N ILE A 609 -31.43 -1.22 33.53
CA ILE A 609 -30.27 -2.13 33.54
C ILE A 609 -29.51 -2.08 32.21
N ARG A 610 -30.21 -1.91 31.09
CA ARG A 610 -29.60 -1.80 29.77
C ARG A 610 -28.81 -0.50 29.61
N GLU A 611 -29.34 0.61 30.12
CA GLU A 611 -28.64 1.90 30.10
C GLU A 611 -27.37 1.85 30.96
N VAL A 612 -27.42 1.26 32.17
CA VAL A 612 -26.22 1.04 33.01
C VAL A 612 -25.14 0.24 32.25
N LYS A 613 -25.52 -0.84 31.55
CA LYS A 613 -24.57 -1.64 30.75
C LYS A 613 -23.86 -0.87 29.64
N LYS A 614 -24.38 0.28 29.21
CA LYS A 614 -23.67 1.12 28.23
C LYS A 614 -22.39 1.69 28.85
N TRP A 615 -22.43 2.07 30.14
CA TRP A 615 -21.30 2.66 30.88
C TRP A 615 -20.18 1.65 31.19
N GLU A 616 -20.49 0.34 31.15
CA GLU A 616 -19.49 -0.73 31.26
C GLU A 616 -18.61 -0.85 29.99
N LYS A 617 -18.99 -0.20 28.88
CA LYS A 617 -18.22 -0.16 27.62
C LYS A 617 -17.48 1.17 27.49
N ARG A 618 -16.34 1.16 26.79
CA ARG A 618 -15.58 2.40 26.52
C ARG A 618 -16.39 3.35 25.65
N GLN A 619 -16.59 4.57 26.13
CA GLN A 619 -17.31 5.65 25.45
C GLN A 619 -16.49 6.93 25.45
N SER A 620 -16.78 7.83 24.51
CA SER A 620 -16.15 9.15 24.43
C SER A 620 -16.85 10.13 25.36
N PHE A 621 -16.06 10.88 26.10
CA PHE A 621 -16.51 12.00 26.94
C PHE A 621 -15.71 13.23 26.56
N THR A 622 -16.36 14.39 26.62
CA THR A 622 -15.74 15.69 26.36
C THR A 622 -15.95 16.55 27.60
N CYS A 623 -14.85 17.04 28.18
CA CYS A 623 -14.86 17.97 29.30
C CYS A 623 -14.29 19.31 28.87
N LYS A 624 -14.71 20.37 29.55
CA LYS A 624 -14.16 21.72 29.44
C LYS A 624 -13.38 22.04 30.70
N ILE A 625 -12.15 22.52 30.52
CA ILE A 625 -11.35 23.01 31.64
C ILE A 625 -11.81 24.43 31.99
N VAL A 626 -12.40 24.58 33.18
CA VAL A 626 -13.05 25.83 33.62
C VAL A 626 -12.03 26.81 34.19
N SER A 627 -11.10 26.32 35.02
CA SER A 627 -10.05 27.16 35.58
C SER A 627 -8.77 26.37 35.84
N ILE A 628 -7.63 26.99 35.52
CA ILE A 628 -6.29 26.52 35.87
C ILE A 628 -5.52 27.67 36.53
N PRO A 629 -5.06 27.54 37.79
CA PRO A 629 -4.30 28.59 38.46
C PRO A 629 -2.93 28.82 37.81
N ASP A 630 -2.44 30.05 37.96
CA ASP A 630 -1.06 30.47 37.63
C ASP A 630 -0.59 30.15 36.20
N GLN A 631 -1.53 30.13 35.24
CA GLN A 631 -1.25 29.87 33.82
C GLN A 631 -0.61 28.50 33.54
N GLY A 632 -0.77 27.53 34.44
CA GLY A 632 -0.34 26.16 34.20
C GLY A 632 -1.15 25.47 33.10
N HIS A 633 -0.82 24.21 32.84
CA HIS A 633 -1.57 23.34 31.93
C HIS A 633 -1.67 21.92 32.47
N LEU A 634 -2.57 21.14 31.86
CA LEU A 634 -2.89 19.79 32.26
C LEU A 634 -2.52 18.76 31.20
N HIS A 635 -2.21 17.55 31.66
CA HIS A 635 -2.18 16.34 30.85
C HIS A 635 -3.12 15.31 31.47
N ILE A 636 -3.98 14.68 30.64
CA ILE A 636 -4.99 13.72 31.10
C ILE A 636 -4.84 12.41 30.32
N GLU A 637 -4.69 11.28 31.02
CA GLU A 637 -4.65 9.95 30.41
C GLU A 637 -5.55 8.97 31.16
N VAL A 638 -6.24 8.11 30.41
CA VAL A 638 -7.13 7.06 30.97
C VAL A 638 -6.51 5.68 30.78
N THR A 639 -6.30 4.97 31.88
CA THR A 639 -5.70 3.64 31.91
C THR A 639 -6.69 2.60 32.43
N ARG A 640 -6.33 1.32 32.34
CA ARG A 640 -7.08 0.29 33.07
C ARG A 640 -6.68 0.32 34.54
N LYS A 641 -7.58 -0.14 35.39
CA LYS A 641 -7.33 -0.28 36.83
C LYS A 641 -5.95 -0.90 37.14
N GLY A 642 -5.12 -0.14 37.84
CA GLY A 642 -3.78 -0.55 38.27
C GLY A 642 -2.68 -0.48 37.23
N GLU A 643 -2.93 0.07 36.03
CA GLU A 643 -1.90 0.38 35.03
C GLU A 643 -1.39 1.83 35.22
N ASP A 644 -0.09 2.05 35.02
CA ASP A 644 0.50 3.39 35.07
C ASP A 644 0.30 4.14 33.73
N PRO A 645 0.13 5.48 33.74
CA PRO A 645 0.01 6.29 32.54
C PRO A 645 1.32 6.32 31.75
N SER A 646 1.22 6.19 30.43
CA SER A 646 2.35 6.17 29.50
C SER A 646 2.77 7.56 29.04
N TRP A 647 1.84 8.50 29.15
CA TRP A 647 1.88 9.87 28.67
C TRP A 647 2.21 9.98 27.18
N SER A 648 1.64 9.08 26.37
CA SER A 648 1.89 9.03 24.94
C SER A 648 1.14 10.09 24.13
N GLU A 649 0.05 10.63 24.68
CA GLU A 649 -0.73 11.68 24.05
C GLU A 649 -0.15 13.03 24.46
N PHE A 650 0.71 13.58 23.60
CA PHE A 650 1.41 14.85 23.82
C PHE A 650 0.45 16.06 23.71
N SER A 651 -0.44 16.24 24.69
CA SER A 651 -1.43 17.32 24.69
C SER A 651 -1.31 18.19 25.94
N GLN A 652 -0.96 19.46 25.75
CA GLN A 652 -1.11 20.50 26.77
C GLN A 652 -2.56 21.01 26.71
N ILE A 653 -3.27 20.92 27.85
CA ILE A 653 -4.66 21.37 27.95
C ILE A 653 -4.69 22.62 28.83
N PHE A 654 -5.12 23.73 28.27
CA PHE A 654 -5.16 25.04 28.92
C PHE A 654 -6.58 25.40 29.40
N GLU A 655 -6.68 26.50 30.16
CA GLU A 655 -7.96 27.01 30.62
C GLU A 655 -8.85 27.40 29.43
N GLY A 656 -10.10 26.95 29.45
CA GLY A 656 -11.06 27.17 28.37
C GLY A 656 -11.10 26.06 27.31
N ASP A 657 -10.09 25.19 27.25
CA ASP A 657 -10.02 24.11 26.26
C ASP A 657 -11.08 23.02 26.51
N GLU A 658 -11.51 22.41 25.41
CA GLU A 658 -12.30 21.19 25.41
C GLU A 658 -11.40 19.98 25.13
N PHE A 659 -11.45 18.98 26.01
CA PHE A 659 -10.66 17.76 25.90
C PHE A 659 -11.57 16.53 25.82
N SER A 660 -11.27 15.64 24.87
CA SER A 660 -12.05 14.43 24.63
C SER A 660 -11.24 13.17 24.88
N PHE A 661 -11.75 12.27 25.71
CA PHE A 661 -11.09 11.02 26.05
C PHE A 661 -12.09 9.84 26.11
N LYS A 662 -11.55 8.62 26.10
CA LYS A 662 -12.38 7.39 26.18
C LYS A 662 -12.28 6.75 27.55
N TRP A 663 -13.42 6.49 28.17
CA TRP A 663 -13.51 5.91 29.52
C TRP A 663 -14.64 4.88 29.62
N LYS A 664 -14.55 3.98 30.60
CA LYS A 664 -15.61 3.06 31.04
C LYS A 664 -15.55 2.85 32.55
N LEU A 665 -16.63 2.35 33.14
CA LEU A 665 -16.68 2.00 34.57
C LEU A 665 -15.45 1.17 34.98
N GLY A 666 -14.73 1.66 35.98
CA GLY A 666 -13.54 1.04 36.56
C GLY A 666 -12.21 1.33 35.88
N ASP A 667 -12.16 2.07 34.77
CA ASP A 667 -10.90 2.64 34.24
C ASP A 667 -10.44 3.80 35.17
N GLU A 668 -9.13 3.98 35.34
CA GLU A 668 -8.54 5.06 36.18
C GLU A 668 -8.22 6.29 35.32
N ILE A 669 -8.33 7.49 35.89
CA ILE A 669 -8.03 8.76 35.20
C ILE A 669 -6.84 9.41 35.91
N HIS A 670 -5.76 9.64 35.16
CA HIS A 670 -4.56 10.30 35.64
C HIS A 670 -4.54 11.73 35.11
N ILE A 671 -4.33 12.69 36.00
CA ILE A 671 -4.26 14.12 35.69
C ILE A 671 -2.93 14.63 36.24
N ALA A 672 -2.08 15.15 35.35
CA ALA A 672 -0.84 15.81 35.71
C ALA A 672 -0.98 17.32 35.52
N PHE A 673 -0.45 18.09 36.48
CA PHE A 673 -0.44 19.55 36.46
C PHE A 673 1.00 20.04 36.32
N ASP A 674 1.23 20.94 35.36
CA ASP A 674 2.52 21.58 35.13
C ASP A 674 2.43 23.10 35.33
N MET A 675 3.32 23.63 36.17
CA MET A 675 3.54 25.06 36.31
C MET A 675 4.40 25.60 35.15
N PRO A 676 4.23 26.88 34.76
CA PRO A 676 4.95 27.47 33.62
C PRO A 676 6.48 27.46 33.73
N ASP A 677 7.02 27.32 34.94
CA ASP A 677 8.45 27.36 35.24
C ASP A 677 9.14 25.98 35.19
N ILE A 678 8.38 24.90 35.02
CA ILE A 678 8.91 23.53 34.85
C ILE A 678 9.05 23.19 33.37
N ALA A 679 10.17 22.56 33.00
CA ALA A 679 10.37 22.07 31.64
C ALA A 679 9.34 20.98 31.29
N GLU A 680 8.66 21.13 30.16
CA GLU A 680 7.62 20.22 29.71
C GLU A 680 8.14 18.78 29.55
N THR A 681 7.50 17.85 30.26
CA THR A 681 7.79 16.40 30.17
C THR A 681 6.55 15.56 29.88
N TRP A 682 5.47 16.21 29.44
CA TRP A 682 4.19 15.62 29.07
C TRP A 682 3.59 14.83 30.23
N GLY A 683 3.55 15.40 31.44
CA GLY A 683 3.03 14.70 32.61
C GLY A 683 3.94 13.64 33.22
N LYS A 684 5.15 13.37 32.70
CA LYS A 684 6.12 12.42 33.31
C LYS A 684 6.75 12.97 34.58
N ASP A 685 7.27 14.18 34.55
CA ASP A 685 7.92 14.87 35.67
C ASP A 685 7.13 16.14 36.03
N ALA A 686 5.84 15.95 36.31
CA ALA A 686 4.92 17.05 36.53
C ALA A 686 5.06 17.71 37.90
N SER A 687 4.56 18.96 38.04
CA SER A 687 4.54 19.68 39.32
C SER A 687 3.75 18.91 40.39
N ASP A 688 2.61 18.32 40.01
CA ASP A 688 1.85 17.38 40.84
C ASP A 688 1.00 16.45 39.96
N LYS A 689 0.55 15.33 40.52
CA LYS A 689 -0.32 14.36 39.85
C LYS A 689 -1.46 13.91 40.75
N LYS A 690 -2.66 13.79 40.16
CA LYS A 690 -3.83 13.21 40.78
C LYS A 690 -4.28 11.99 39.99
N THR A 691 -4.57 10.89 40.67
CA THR A 691 -5.22 9.73 40.07
C THR A 691 -6.60 9.56 40.68
N LEU A 692 -7.63 9.64 39.84
CA LEU A 692 -9.01 9.37 40.21
C LEU A 692 -9.29 7.88 40.03
N ARG A 693 -9.73 7.22 41.10
CA ARG A 693 -9.90 5.76 41.18
C ARG A 693 -11.31 5.42 41.62
N GLY A 694 -11.81 4.29 41.16
CA GLY A 694 -13.12 3.77 41.53
C GLY A 694 -13.94 3.39 40.32
N ASN A 695 -15.14 2.86 40.55
CA ASN A 695 -16.01 2.49 39.45
C ASN A 695 -16.53 3.73 38.71
N VAL A 696 -16.65 4.86 39.40
CA VAL A 696 -17.25 6.11 38.92
C VAL A 696 -16.24 7.26 38.86
N ALA A 697 -14.94 6.95 38.66
CA ALA A 697 -13.84 7.93 38.67
C ALA A 697 -14.04 9.16 37.76
N ILE A 698 -14.82 9.04 36.68
CA ILE A 698 -15.16 10.17 35.81
C ILE A 698 -16.05 11.21 36.50
N PHE A 699 -16.88 10.81 37.46
CA PHE A 699 -17.73 11.72 38.24
C PHE A 699 -16.92 12.50 39.27
N ASP A 700 -15.85 11.90 39.81
CA ASP A 700 -14.89 12.59 40.68
C ASP A 700 -14.05 13.63 39.91
N MET A 701 -14.09 13.59 38.58
CA MET A 701 -13.43 14.56 37.70
C MET A 701 -14.30 15.80 37.44
N ASP A 702 -15.62 15.72 37.61
CA ASP A 702 -16.58 16.80 37.32
C ASP A 702 -16.68 17.73 38.54
N GLY A 703 -15.87 18.79 38.56
CA GLY A 703 -15.77 19.76 39.64
C GLY A 703 -14.33 20.14 39.99
N GLU A 704 -14.10 20.42 41.27
CA GLU A 704 -12.81 20.86 41.79
C GLU A 704 -11.87 19.69 42.05
N ILE A 705 -10.66 19.75 41.48
CA ILE A 705 -9.60 18.75 41.68
C ILE A 705 -8.41 19.41 42.36
N GLN A 706 -8.12 18.98 43.59
CA GLN A 706 -7.03 19.51 44.39
C GLN A 706 -5.73 18.72 44.20
N PHE A 707 -4.67 19.45 43.85
CA PHE A 707 -3.28 19.02 43.78
C PHE A 707 -2.56 19.43 45.07
N SER A 708 -2.55 18.49 46.03
CA SER A 708 -2.14 18.74 47.40
C SER A 708 -0.65 19.10 47.55
N ASN A 709 0.23 18.62 46.66
CA ASN A 709 1.67 18.89 46.79
C ASN A 709 2.02 20.34 46.42
N ILE A 710 1.22 20.98 45.57
CA ILE A 710 1.40 22.36 45.12
C ILE A 710 0.36 23.33 45.67
N GLY A 711 -0.64 22.83 46.42
CA GLY A 711 -1.71 23.64 47.00
C GLY A 711 -2.59 24.34 45.96
N LYS A 712 -2.77 23.71 44.79
CA LYS A 712 -3.55 24.24 43.66
C LYS A 712 -4.83 23.45 43.45
N THR A 713 -5.87 24.12 42.95
CA THR A 713 -7.14 23.51 42.59
C THR A 713 -7.48 23.91 41.17
N ILE A 714 -7.81 22.92 40.34
CA ILE A 714 -8.39 23.13 39.02
C ILE A 714 -9.88 22.86 39.04
N ASN A 715 -10.62 23.37 38.06
CA ASN A 715 -12.03 23.07 37.89
C ASN A 715 -12.28 22.52 36.48
N ILE A 716 -12.94 21.36 36.39
CA ILE A 716 -13.30 20.69 35.14
C ILE A 716 -14.82 20.50 35.12
N SER A 717 -15.44 20.72 33.96
CA SER A 717 -16.89 20.53 33.78
C SER A 717 -17.22 19.68 32.55
N PHE A 718 -18.35 18.99 32.56
CA PHE A 718 -18.85 18.25 31.40
C PHE A 718 -20.14 18.88 30.84
N THR A 719 -20.32 18.85 29.51
CA THR A 719 -21.54 19.33 28.84
C THR A 719 -22.10 18.25 27.90
N PRO A 720 -23.33 17.72 28.12
CA PRO A 720 -24.16 17.92 29.31
C PRO A 720 -23.52 17.31 30.57
N GLY A 721 -23.93 17.78 31.75
CA GLY A 721 -23.39 17.33 33.04
C GLY A 721 -23.50 15.82 33.21
N LEU A 722 -22.53 15.20 33.88
CA LEU A 722 -22.48 13.73 33.97
C LEU A 722 -23.68 13.15 34.72
N ILE A 723 -24.19 13.89 35.72
CA ILE A 723 -25.37 13.51 36.51
C ILE A 723 -26.62 13.39 35.61
N ASP A 724 -26.81 14.33 34.68
CA ASP A 724 -27.95 14.33 33.75
C ASP A 724 -27.92 13.16 32.75
N ARG A 725 -26.73 12.59 32.55
CA ARG A 725 -26.53 11.42 31.68
C ARG A 725 -26.75 10.09 32.39
N MET A 726 -26.93 10.08 33.71
CA MET A 726 -27.19 8.86 34.46
C MET A 726 -28.55 8.26 34.11
N PRO A 727 -28.68 6.92 34.09
CA PRO A 727 -29.94 6.27 33.78
C PRO A 727 -31.00 6.57 34.85
N THR A 728 -32.23 6.89 34.42
CA THR A 728 -33.42 7.09 35.28
C THR A 728 -34.42 5.94 35.11
N LEU A 729 -35.23 5.70 36.14
CA LEU A 729 -36.40 4.79 36.05
C LEU A 729 -37.62 5.61 35.65
N GLU A 730 -38.36 5.19 34.61
CA GLU A 730 -39.57 5.87 34.10
C GLU A 730 -40.86 5.07 34.37
#